data_AF-A0A9C8WS80-F1
#
_entry.id   AF-A0A9C8WS80-F1
#
_cell.length_a   1.000
_cell.length_b   1.000
_cell.length_c   1.000
_cell.angle_alpha   90.00
_cell.angle_beta   90.00
_cell.angle_gamma   90.00
#
_symmetry.space_group_name_H-M   'P 1'
#
loop_
_entity.id
_entity.type
_entity.pdbx_description
1 polymer ?
#
loop_
_entity_poly.entity_id
_entity_poly.type
_entity_poly.pdbx_seq_one_letter_code
_entity_poly.pdbx_strand_id
1 'polypeptide(L)'
;MATDSDQHANDYEQLKETLELYPSIQISQVEGQPPDNYEIEYHLKGYVRNPDGTVATANLHRVRITLPFGYPHFPPTVKPLTHIFHPDIDPAAIRIADQWQEKPNLSDLVLTIGEMICGNLYSSDAPFNQEAADWYDQHRDSLPLDVLQIADIDDSDDERFDTLDEDTFSSLGLDDDDIFGTEPEVDESLIDMLRLQIEQKNVFTASKTLSEIPQSVSLPDREELEQAIATALKQSDKLFKKAEQYEDHGQLEEAAHVLEEIEAIAADTPGLDTLRNRVLQSQSLADNFSLEQEPEPAEKTAGQDTSEPPPPKQKSKKISIAKKSSFPLKLVLVLGLIGVILAGAGLLYLQDRKLLDQCLTDWQKVQALTANKQFDDAQAEGESILRSLPDLKLLTSSGDALSSKVTALLNSADFQQGLLGNTRYHGAYIPFAMKKKIDELQTLTESAEALVKQGKIRKSLEAYQEAIRFARKNELAAQARQLTATLNNLRFEEALATAKKAEDEKEWENAAETYRRALEISRTLSDPEEARDITKRLTAATFRHELDQSRQAFTGAQWQETITMLEHAQQLIDANPTAVSMKERAELNRLLLNSRLYQMLTLAREAYERRDWASSIKQYQAALHLLKTEKQGFGPGTDESYAKIAKTLLMMQIAQEQSNAVRAKKEGSLEEILTHYNKILELIRTSAFRSDKSLHKLTQNIREQIAETQTQLDLQDKINYLKENYQQIFIQNYPSFAGSKLEHPNVVFDKKIGRKLLFTMTCIERSQGSPSRLELKYIYDPGAKRWSLFTGRE
;
A
#
# COMPACT_ATOMS: atom_id res chain seq x y z
N MET A 1 15.75 -37.83 -5.83
CA MET A 1 14.72 -38.71 -6.44
C MET A 1 13.30 -38.15 -6.28
N ALA A 2 12.84 -37.77 -5.08
CA ALA A 2 11.60 -36.96 -4.97
C ALA A 2 11.89 -35.48 -5.31
N THR A 3 12.93 -34.93 -4.65
CA THR A 3 13.50 -33.59 -4.81
C THR A 3 13.65 -33.08 -6.25
N ASP A 4 14.13 -33.95 -7.13
CA ASP A 4 14.64 -33.55 -8.45
C ASP A 4 13.46 -33.22 -9.40
N SER A 5 12.34 -33.93 -9.24
CA SER A 5 11.09 -33.65 -9.95
C SER A 5 10.43 -32.37 -9.47
N ASP A 6 10.44 -32.11 -8.15
CA ASP A 6 9.83 -30.92 -7.59
C ASP A 6 10.57 -29.64 -8.04
N GLN A 7 11.91 -29.69 -8.13
CA GLN A 7 12.72 -28.58 -8.64
C GLN A 7 12.43 -28.29 -10.13
N HIS A 8 12.41 -29.32 -10.99
CA HIS A 8 12.14 -29.14 -12.43
C HIS A 8 10.74 -28.59 -12.70
N ALA A 9 9.74 -28.96 -11.88
CA ALA A 9 8.40 -28.38 -11.97
C ALA A 9 8.39 -26.91 -11.54
N ASN A 10 9.02 -26.59 -10.41
CA ASN A 10 9.06 -25.23 -9.87
C ASN A 10 9.82 -24.25 -10.78
N ASP A 11 10.95 -24.68 -11.36
CA ASP A 11 11.72 -23.87 -12.31
C ASP A 11 10.99 -23.67 -13.63
N TYR A 12 10.12 -24.60 -14.05
CA TYR A 12 9.29 -24.44 -15.25
C TYR A 12 8.17 -23.41 -15.04
N GLU A 13 7.49 -23.42 -13.89
CA GLU A 13 6.48 -22.40 -13.57
C GLU A 13 7.15 -21.02 -13.40
N GLN A 14 8.26 -20.92 -12.65
CA GLN A 14 9.02 -19.66 -12.52
C GLN A 14 9.51 -19.13 -13.89
N LEU A 15 9.86 -20.02 -14.82
CA LEU A 15 10.24 -19.62 -16.17
C LEU A 15 9.06 -19.04 -16.97
N LYS A 16 7.84 -19.57 -16.82
CA LYS A 16 6.63 -18.96 -17.43
C LYS A 16 6.35 -17.59 -16.83
N GLU A 17 6.25 -17.50 -15.51
CA GLU A 17 5.99 -16.25 -14.78
C GLU A 17 7.02 -15.16 -15.15
N THR A 18 8.29 -15.55 -15.33
CA THR A 18 9.31 -14.61 -15.79
C THR A 18 9.10 -14.21 -17.25
N LEU A 19 8.77 -15.14 -18.15
CA LEU A 19 8.64 -14.86 -19.58
C LEU A 19 7.34 -14.12 -19.96
N GLU A 20 6.30 -14.17 -19.13
CA GLU A 20 5.15 -13.26 -19.22
C GLU A 20 5.60 -11.78 -19.13
N LEU A 21 6.63 -11.49 -18.32
CA LEU A 21 7.25 -10.17 -18.22
C LEU A 21 8.19 -9.81 -19.39
N TYR A 22 8.49 -10.73 -20.33
CA TYR A 22 9.40 -10.48 -21.46
C TYR A 22 8.83 -11.07 -22.76
N PRO A 23 7.82 -10.45 -23.40
CA PRO A 23 7.12 -10.98 -24.58
C PRO A 23 8.01 -11.14 -25.82
N SER A 24 9.21 -10.55 -25.79
CA SER A 24 10.29 -10.73 -26.75
C SER A 24 11.00 -12.10 -26.63
N ILE A 25 10.70 -12.91 -25.61
CA ILE A 25 11.25 -14.25 -25.39
C ILE A 25 10.10 -15.23 -25.12
N GLN A 26 10.06 -16.37 -25.82
CA GLN A 26 8.95 -17.33 -25.73
C GLN A 26 9.43 -18.78 -25.68
N ILE A 27 8.72 -19.63 -24.92
CA ILE A 27 8.97 -21.08 -24.90
C ILE A 27 8.28 -21.71 -26.12
N SER A 28 9.07 -22.08 -27.14
CA SER A 28 8.56 -22.63 -28.41
C SER A 28 8.28 -24.14 -28.36
N GLN A 29 8.99 -24.89 -27.51
CA GLN A 29 8.80 -26.33 -27.29
C GLN A 29 9.35 -26.73 -25.92
N VAL A 30 8.74 -27.75 -25.28
CA VAL A 30 9.27 -28.43 -24.09
C VAL A 30 9.18 -29.94 -24.25
N GLU A 31 10.12 -30.67 -23.64
CA GLU A 31 10.11 -32.13 -23.54
C GLU A 31 10.43 -32.55 -22.09
N GLY A 32 9.84 -33.67 -21.65
CA GLY A 32 9.89 -34.16 -20.26
C GLY A 32 8.57 -33.98 -19.49
N GLN A 33 8.42 -34.72 -18.39
CA GLN A 33 7.36 -34.53 -17.38
C GLN A 33 7.94 -34.82 -15.97
N PRO A 34 8.28 -33.79 -15.16
CA PRO A 34 8.37 -32.37 -15.52
C PRO A 34 9.43 -32.12 -16.62
N PRO A 35 9.42 -30.95 -17.29
CA PRO A 35 10.35 -30.68 -18.38
C PRO A 35 11.82 -30.78 -17.96
N ASP A 36 12.64 -31.31 -18.85
CA ASP A 36 14.11 -31.32 -18.76
C ASP A 36 14.78 -30.76 -20.02
N ASN A 37 13.99 -30.45 -21.06
CA ASN A 37 14.43 -29.84 -22.31
C ASN A 37 13.48 -28.72 -22.73
N TYR A 38 14.04 -27.59 -23.15
CA TYR A 38 13.32 -26.39 -23.57
C TYR A 38 13.90 -25.86 -24.88
N GLU A 39 13.05 -25.40 -25.81
CA GLU A 39 13.48 -24.53 -26.93
C GLU A 39 12.92 -23.13 -26.73
N ILE A 40 13.81 -22.16 -26.51
CA ILE A 40 13.48 -20.76 -26.32
C ILE A 40 13.70 -19.99 -27.62
N GLU A 41 12.74 -19.14 -27.97
CA GLU A 41 12.73 -18.31 -29.18
C GLU A 41 12.75 -16.83 -28.80
N TYR A 42 13.75 -16.10 -29.30
CA TYR A 42 14.10 -14.73 -28.95
C TYR A 42 13.81 -13.81 -30.13
N HIS A 43 12.81 -12.95 -29.99
CA HIS A 43 12.38 -11.92 -30.93
C HIS A 43 13.19 -10.62 -30.76
N LEU A 44 14.52 -10.74 -30.75
CA LEU A 44 15.47 -9.67 -30.42
C LEU A 44 16.44 -9.43 -31.59
N LYS A 45 16.83 -8.18 -31.83
CA LYS A 45 17.81 -7.85 -32.87
C LYS A 45 19.24 -8.19 -32.42
N GLY A 46 19.81 -9.23 -33.03
CA GLY A 46 21.17 -9.71 -32.77
C GLY A 46 21.95 -9.95 -34.07
N TYR A 47 23.27 -10.02 -33.99
CA TYR A 47 24.10 -10.39 -35.14
C TYR A 47 23.98 -11.89 -35.45
N VAL A 48 23.90 -12.23 -36.73
CA VAL A 48 23.93 -13.60 -37.26
C VAL A 48 24.92 -13.70 -38.41
N ARG A 49 25.43 -14.91 -38.66
CA ARG A 49 26.27 -15.21 -39.82
C ARG A 49 25.46 -15.92 -40.90
N ASN A 50 25.36 -15.30 -42.05
CA ASN A 50 24.67 -15.85 -43.22
C ASN A 50 25.44 -17.04 -43.82
N PRO A 51 24.79 -17.92 -44.61
CA PRO A 51 25.44 -19.04 -45.28
C PRO A 51 26.53 -18.66 -46.30
N ASP A 52 26.60 -17.40 -46.73
CA ASP A 52 27.66 -16.85 -47.58
C ASP A 52 28.87 -16.32 -46.79
N GLY A 53 28.82 -16.38 -45.46
CA GLY A 53 29.85 -15.87 -44.54
C GLY A 53 29.68 -14.41 -44.12
N THR A 54 28.69 -13.68 -44.64
CA THR A 54 28.45 -12.28 -44.25
C THR A 54 27.81 -12.17 -42.86
N VAL A 55 28.15 -11.11 -42.13
CA VAL A 55 27.50 -10.75 -40.86
C VAL A 55 26.33 -9.82 -41.15
N ALA A 56 25.16 -10.12 -40.59
CA ALA A 56 23.94 -9.33 -40.72
C ALA A 56 23.18 -9.29 -39.38
N THR A 57 22.20 -8.41 -39.24
CA THR A 57 21.29 -8.40 -38.09
C THR A 57 20.03 -9.20 -38.39
N ALA A 58 19.61 -10.07 -37.47
CA ALA A 58 18.31 -10.75 -37.50
C ALA A 58 17.54 -10.53 -36.20
N ASN A 59 16.22 -10.60 -36.29
CA ASN A 59 15.30 -10.30 -35.18
C ASN A 59 14.66 -11.58 -34.58
N LEU A 60 15.20 -12.77 -34.90
CA LEU A 60 14.66 -14.05 -34.47
C LEU A 60 15.78 -15.06 -34.28
N HIS A 61 15.95 -15.56 -33.06
CA HIS A 61 16.98 -16.54 -32.70
C HIS A 61 16.37 -17.65 -31.86
N ARG A 62 16.83 -18.89 -32.03
CA ARG A 62 16.39 -20.04 -31.24
C ARG A 62 17.55 -20.68 -30.51
N VAL A 63 17.32 -21.11 -29.28
CA VAL A 63 18.30 -21.77 -28.41
C VAL A 63 17.63 -22.95 -27.71
N ARG A 64 18.28 -24.10 -27.65
CA ARG A 64 17.85 -25.26 -26.87
C ARG A 64 18.60 -25.33 -25.55
N ILE A 65 17.87 -25.55 -24.46
CA ILE A 65 18.40 -25.70 -23.10
C ILE A 65 18.04 -27.11 -22.62
N THR A 66 19.03 -27.88 -22.18
CA THR A 66 18.86 -29.25 -21.64
C THR A 66 19.39 -29.31 -20.21
N LEU A 67 18.56 -29.73 -19.26
CA LEU A 67 18.93 -29.89 -17.86
C LEU A 67 19.65 -31.24 -17.65
N PRO A 68 20.88 -31.29 -17.11
CA PRO A 68 21.59 -32.54 -16.88
C PRO A 68 21.09 -33.28 -15.63
N PHE A 69 21.38 -34.58 -15.56
CA PHE A 69 21.26 -35.32 -14.31
C PHE A 69 22.14 -34.68 -13.22
N GLY A 70 21.53 -34.22 -12.12
CA GLY A 70 22.20 -33.47 -11.05
C GLY A 70 22.15 -31.94 -11.22
N TYR A 71 21.32 -31.42 -12.11
CA TYR A 71 20.81 -30.05 -12.05
C TYR A 71 20.21 -29.72 -10.67
N PRO A 72 20.31 -28.49 -10.13
CA PRO A 72 21.03 -27.33 -10.66
C PRO A 72 22.54 -27.31 -10.33
N HIS A 73 23.06 -28.30 -9.58
CA HIS A 73 24.48 -28.37 -9.22
C HIS A 73 25.41 -28.58 -10.42
N PHE A 74 24.92 -29.20 -11.50
CA PHE A 74 25.54 -29.15 -12.82
C PHE A 74 24.79 -28.16 -13.72
N PRO A 75 25.49 -27.27 -14.46
CA PRO A 75 24.86 -26.27 -15.30
C PRO A 75 24.12 -26.90 -16.49
N PRO A 76 23.04 -26.29 -16.98
CA PRO A 76 22.34 -26.75 -18.17
C PRO A 76 23.23 -26.68 -19.42
N THR A 77 22.97 -27.58 -20.37
CA THR A 77 23.60 -27.50 -21.70
C THR A 77 22.79 -26.57 -22.57
N VAL A 78 23.37 -25.41 -22.93
CA VAL A 78 22.73 -24.39 -23.75
C VAL A 78 23.36 -24.40 -25.15
N LYS A 79 22.56 -24.68 -26.17
CA LYS A 79 23.00 -24.80 -27.57
C LYS A 79 22.20 -23.89 -28.50
N PRO A 80 22.83 -23.03 -29.31
CA PRO A 80 22.12 -22.25 -30.31
C PRO A 80 21.61 -23.14 -31.46
N LEU A 81 20.40 -22.84 -31.94
CA LEU A 81 19.80 -23.43 -33.14
C LEU A 81 19.87 -22.46 -34.33
N THR A 82 19.99 -21.16 -34.06
CA THR A 82 20.30 -20.10 -35.05
C THR A 82 21.82 -19.87 -35.11
N HIS A 83 22.35 -19.44 -36.27
CA HIS A 83 23.76 -19.05 -36.41
C HIS A 83 24.04 -17.65 -35.84
N ILE A 84 23.82 -17.49 -34.53
CA ILE A 84 24.11 -16.27 -33.77
C ILE A 84 25.61 -15.98 -33.84
N PHE A 85 25.98 -14.74 -34.14
CA PHE A 85 27.37 -14.31 -34.31
C PHE A 85 27.78 -13.41 -33.13
N HIS A 86 28.24 -14.04 -32.05
CA HIS A 86 28.54 -13.41 -30.77
C HIS A 86 29.88 -13.94 -30.21
N PRO A 87 30.69 -13.15 -29.48
CA PRO A 87 32.00 -13.58 -28.96
C PRO A 87 31.96 -14.84 -28.08
N ASP A 88 30.89 -14.99 -27.30
CA ASP A 88 30.69 -16.07 -26.32
C ASP A 88 29.75 -17.20 -26.79
N ILE A 89 29.50 -17.30 -28.10
CA ILE A 89 28.63 -18.33 -28.70
C ILE A 89 29.38 -19.07 -29.82
N ASP A 90 29.37 -20.40 -29.76
CA ASP A 90 29.79 -21.27 -30.86
C ASP A 90 28.63 -22.16 -31.36
N PRO A 91 28.73 -22.85 -32.52
CA PRO A 91 27.64 -23.66 -33.08
C PRO A 91 27.22 -24.90 -32.26
N ALA A 92 27.88 -25.19 -31.15
CA ALA A 92 27.60 -26.29 -30.25
C ALA A 92 27.18 -25.82 -28.84
N ALA A 93 27.69 -24.67 -28.34
CA ALA A 93 27.45 -24.18 -26.99
C ALA A 93 27.41 -22.64 -26.85
N ILE A 94 26.68 -22.16 -25.84
CA ILE A 94 26.80 -20.80 -25.29
C ILE A 94 27.64 -20.85 -24.02
N ARG A 95 28.55 -19.88 -23.80
CA ARG A 95 29.28 -19.74 -22.52
C ARG A 95 28.33 -19.20 -21.44
N ILE A 96 27.99 -20.06 -20.49
CA ILE A 96 27.11 -19.72 -19.36
C ILE A 96 27.73 -20.02 -17.98
N ALA A 97 28.96 -20.56 -17.96
CA ALA A 97 29.54 -21.19 -16.77
C ALA A 97 29.75 -20.22 -15.60
N ASP A 98 30.10 -18.96 -15.88
CA ASP A 98 30.38 -17.96 -14.86
C ASP A 98 29.08 -17.41 -14.25
N GLN A 99 28.11 -17.03 -15.09
CA GLN A 99 26.77 -16.63 -14.65
C GLN A 99 26.07 -17.73 -13.83
N TRP A 100 26.15 -19.00 -14.26
CA TRP A 100 25.53 -20.10 -13.53
C TRP A 100 26.20 -20.39 -12.17
N GLN A 101 27.49 -20.07 -12.01
CA GLN A 101 28.17 -20.19 -10.72
C GLN A 101 27.77 -19.09 -9.73
N GLU A 102 27.47 -17.87 -10.21
CA GLU A 102 27.02 -16.76 -9.36
C GLU A 102 25.52 -16.84 -9.04
N LYS A 103 24.68 -17.19 -10.03
CA LYS A 103 23.22 -17.22 -9.90
C LYS A 103 22.61 -18.42 -10.68
N PRO A 104 22.61 -19.64 -10.10
CA PRO A 104 22.05 -20.83 -10.73
C PRO A 104 20.51 -20.81 -10.72
N ASN A 105 19.93 -20.12 -11.72
CA ASN A 105 18.49 -20.04 -11.94
C ASN A 105 18.18 -20.05 -13.45
N LEU A 106 17.16 -20.82 -13.85
CA LEU A 106 16.81 -21.04 -15.25
C LEU A 106 16.27 -19.78 -15.94
N SER A 107 15.44 -19.00 -15.24
CA SER A 107 14.88 -17.74 -15.77
C SER A 107 15.97 -16.68 -15.98
N ASP A 108 16.83 -16.48 -14.98
CA ASP A 108 17.98 -15.56 -15.07
C ASP A 108 18.93 -15.92 -16.23
N LEU A 109 19.17 -17.21 -16.45
CA LEU A 109 19.95 -17.70 -17.57
C LEU A 109 19.30 -17.36 -18.91
N VAL A 110 17.98 -17.57 -19.04
CA VAL A 110 17.24 -17.25 -20.27
C VAL A 110 17.29 -15.76 -20.60
N LEU A 111 17.14 -14.89 -19.60
CA LEU A 111 17.32 -13.44 -19.77
C LEU A 111 18.77 -13.07 -20.11
N THR A 112 19.76 -13.70 -19.46
CA THR A 112 21.19 -13.48 -19.77
C THR A 112 21.51 -13.79 -21.25
N ILE A 113 20.96 -14.88 -21.79
CA ILE A 113 21.12 -15.24 -23.21
C ILE A 113 20.50 -14.17 -24.13
N GLY A 114 19.38 -13.55 -23.72
CA GLY A 114 18.79 -12.40 -24.42
C GLY A 114 19.74 -11.19 -24.47
N GLU A 115 20.34 -10.82 -23.34
CA GLU A 115 21.33 -9.73 -23.28
C GLU A 115 22.60 -10.00 -24.12
N MET A 116 23.02 -11.26 -24.22
CA MET A 116 24.10 -11.68 -25.12
C MET A 116 23.69 -11.53 -26.60
N ILE A 117 22.46 -11.92 -26.97
CA ILE A 117 21.92 -11.75 -28.33
C ILE A 117 21.87 -10.27 -28.73
N CYS A 118 21.44 -9.39 -27.81
CA CYS A 118 21.46 -7.94 -27.97
C CYS A 118 22.88 -7.35 -28.03
N GLY A 119 23.90 -8.10 -27.59
CA GLY A 119 25.29 -7.65 -27.51
C GLY A 119 25.60 -6.70 -26.36
N ASN A 120 24.78 -6.74 -25.30
CA ASN A 120 25.00 -6.00 -24.06
C ASN A 120 26.02 -6.72 -23.15
N LEU A 121 26.00 -8.06 -23.14
CA LEU A 121 26.93 -8.91 -22.40
C LEU A 121 27.84 -9.71 -23.34
N TYR A 122 29.12 -9.32 -23.44
CA TYR A 122 30.13 -10.06 -24.22
C TYR A 122 31.53 -9.97 -23.60
N SER A 123 32.32 -11.04 -23.78
CA SER A 123 33.69 -11.19 -23.28
C SER A 123 34.71 -10.91 -24.38
N SER A 124 35.70 -10.07 -24.08
CA SER A 124 36.88 -9.85 -24.94
C SER A 124 38.06 -10.76 -24.59
N ASP A 125 38.03 -11.45 -23.43
CA ASP A 125 39.05 -12.42 -23.03
C ASP A 125 38.64 -13.85 -23.42
N ALA A 126 39.60 -14.58 -24.00
CA ALA A 126 39.47 -15.94 -24.53
C ALA A 126 38.09 -16.27 -25.17
N PRO A 127 37.55 -15.49 -26.12
CA PRO A 127 36.22 -15.69 -26.67
C PRO A 127 36.06 -17.05 -27.37
N PHE A 128 34.84 -17.60 -27.38
CA PHE A 128 34.50 -18.78 -28.18
C PHE A 128 34.60 -18.49 -29.69
N ASN A 129 34.31 -17.25 -30.09
CA ASN A 129 34.38 -16.79 -31.48
C ASN A 129 35.20 -15.49 -31.59
N GLN A 130 36.49 -15.63 -31.88
CA GLN A 130 37.40 -14.49 -32.05
C GLN A 130 36.98 -13.57 -33.22
N GLU A 131 36.42 -14.11 -34.30
CA GLU A 131 35.93 -13.31 -35.44
C GLU A 131 34.78 -12.37 -34.99
N ALA A 132 33.93 -12.82 -34.07
CA ALA A 132 32.90 -11.99 -33.47
C ALA A 132 33.46 -11.01 -32.42
N ALA A 133 34.47 -11.39 -31.62
CA ALA A 133 35.11 -10.47 -30.67
C ALA A 133 35.73 -9.27 -31.40
N ASP A 134 36.56 -9.54 -32.43
CA ASP A 134 37.20 -8.52 -33.26
C ASP A 134 36.15 -7.62 -33.95
N TRP A 135 34.99 -8.18 -34.34
CA TRP A 135 33.87 -7.44 -34.92
C TRP A 135 33.12 -6.56 -33.91
N TYR A 136 32.86 -7.08 -32.71
CA TYR A 136 32.14 -6.37 -31.63
C TYR A 136 32.94 -5.17 -31.14
N ASP A 137 34.25 -5.30 -30.97
CA ASP A 137 35.13 -4.17 -30.61
C ASP A 137 35.19 -3.09 -31.71
N GLN A 138 35.11 -3.47 -32.99
CA GLN A 138 35.03 -2.53 -34.12
C GLN A 138 33.67 -1.82 -34.24
N HIS A 139 32.59 -2.46 -33.79
CA HIS A 139 31.21 -1.96 -33.90
C HIS A 139 30.63 -1.52 -32.56
N ARG A 140 31.48 -1.25 -31.56
CA ARG A 140 31.07 -0.98 -30.18
C ARG A 140 30.12 0.21 -30.01
N ASP A 141 30.26 1.23 -30.86
CA ASP A 141 29.36 2.40 -30.91
C ASP A 141 27.94 2.08 -31.42
N SER A 142 27.71 0.85 -31.90
CA SER A 142 26.40 0.32 -32.32
C SER A 142 25.80 -0.72 -31.36
N LEU A 143 26.45 -0.96 -30.22
CA LEU A 143 26.00 -1.89 -29.19
C LEU A 143 25.37 -1.13 -28.00
N PRO A 144 24.33 -1.69 -27.34
CA PRO A 144 23.65 -2.92 -27.72
C PRO A 144 22.72 -2.70 -28.94
N LEU A 145 22.50 -3.77 -29.72
CA LEU A 145 21.72 -3.74 -30.96
C LEU A 145 20.21 -3.57 -30.75
N ASP A 146 19.76 -4.01 -29.58
CA ASP A 146 18.41 -4.00 -29.03
C ASP A 146 18.54 -3.90 -27.50
N VAL A 147 17.43 -3.85 -26.77
CA VAL A 147 17.43 -3.99 -25.30
C VAL A 147 16.37 -5.01 -24.93
N LEU A 148 16.59 -5.81 -23.87
CA LEU A 148 15.50 -6.56 -23.26
C LEU A 148 14.48 -5.60 -22.67
N GLN A 149 13.50 -5.26 -23.49
CA GLN A 149 12.24 -4.75 -23.02
C GLN A 149 11.60 -5.89 -22.24
N ILE A 150 11.59 -5.73 -20.91
CA ILE A 150 10.43 -6.10 -20.10
C ILE A 150 9.19 -5.63 -20.90
N ALA A 151 8.09 -6.36 -20.85
CA ALA A 151 6.80 -5.85 -21.28
C ALA A 151 6.63 -4.41 -20.77
N ASP A 152 5.87 -3.58 -21.51
CA ASP A 152 5.14 -2.57 -20.77
C ASP A 152 4.26 -3.36 -19.80
N ILE A 153 4.67 -3.34 -18.54
CA ILE A 153 3.80 -3.60 -17.41
C ILE A 153 2.84 -2.39 -17.42
N ASP A 154 1.87 -2.47 -18.33
CA ASP A 154 0.48 -2.65 -17.90
C ASP A 154 0.50 -3.81 -16.90
N ASP A 155 0.44 -3.46 -15.61
CA ASP A 155 0.18 -4.42 -14.57
C ASP A 155 -1.16 -5.07 -14.98
N SER A 156 -1.18 -6.34 -15.39
CA SER A 156 -2.43 -7.04 -15.72
C SER A 156 -3.30 -7.30 -14.47
N ASP A 157 -2.82 -6.85 -13.32
CA ASP A 157 -3.56 -6.67 -12.08
C ASP A 157 -4.09 -5.22 -11.91
N ASP A 158 -3.50 -4.18 -12.53
CA ASP A 158 -4.10 -2.83 -12.61
C ASP A 158 -5.00 -2.62 -13.85
N GLU A 159 -4.87 -3.38 -14.94
CA GLU A 159 -5.91 -3.39 -16.00
C GLU A 159 -7.28 -3.84 -15.44
N ARG A 160 -7.25 -4.66 -14.39
CA ARG A 160 -8.42 -5.03 -13.56
C ARG A 160 -8.90 -3.91 -12.62
N PHE A 161 -8.20 -2.77 -12.54
CA PHE A 161 -8.57 -1.61 -11.73
C PHE A 161 -8.86 -0.34 -12.55
N ASP A 162 -8.39 -0.21 -13.79
CA ASP A 162 -8.68 0.98 -14.61
C ASP A 162 -9.09 0.77 -16.09
N THR A 163 -9.59 -0.42 -16.43
CA THR A 163 -10.69 -0.51 -17.40
C THR A 163 -12.04 -0.28 -16.72
N LEU A 164 -12.95 0.44 -17.39
CA LEU A 164 -14.36 0.57 -16.98
C LEU A 164 -15.15 -0.60 -17.58
N ASP A 165 -14.85 -1.80 -17.08
CA ASP A 165 -15.23 -3.10 -17.65
C ASP A 165 -16.66 -3.54 -17.31
N GLU A 166 -17.09 -4.63 -17.93
CA GLU A 166 -18.44 -5.18 -17.72
C GLU A 166 -18.64 -5.59 -16.26
N ASP A 167 -17.69 -6.35 -15.68
CA ASP A 167 -17.78 -6.86 -14.31
C ASP A 167 -17.93 -5.73 -13.27
N THR A 168 -17.25 -4.58 -13.46
CA THR A 168 -17.46 -3.40 -12.60
C THR A 168 -18.85 -2.80 -12.78
N PHE A 169 -19.36 -2.69 -14.02
CA PHE A 169 -20.74 -2.24 -14.26
C PHE A 169 -21.78 -3.21 -13.66
N SER A 170 -21.56 -4.52 -13.76
CA SER A 170 -22.40 -5.56 -13.14
C SER A 170 -22.37 -5.48 -11.62
N SER A 171 -21.20 -5.29 -11.00
CA SER A 171 -21.07 -5.08 -9.55
C SER A 171 -21.85 -3.85 -9.06
N LEU A 172 -21.86 -2.79 -9.88
CA LEU A 172 -22.62 -1.57 -9.65
C LEU A 172 -24.13 -1.73 -9.95
N GLY A 173 -24.59 -2.87 -10.46
CA GLY A 173 -26.00 -3.13 -10.77
C GLY A 173 -26.48 -2.31 -11.98
N LEU A 174 -25.60 -2.14 -12.98
CA LEU A 174 -25.83 -1.33 -14.17
C LEU A 174 -26.00 -2.17 -15.45
N ASP A 175 -26.09 -3.49 -15.30
CA ASP A 175 -26.47 -4.43 -16.35
C ASP A 175 -27.83 -4.05 -16.94
N ASP A 176 -27.98 -4.23 -18.26
CA ASP A 176 -29.22 -3.89 -18.97
C ASP A 176 -30.44 -4.64 -18.39
N ASP A 177 -30.30 -5.93 -18.07
CA ASP A 177 -31.43 -6.82 -17.79
C ASP A 177 -32.11 -6.57 -16.44
N ASP A 178 -31.39 -6.23 -15.37
CA ASP A 178 -31.99 -5.94 -14.04
C ASP A 178 -32.78 -4.62 -14.04
N ILE A 179 -32.43 -3.67 -14.91
CA ILE A 179 -33.19 -2.43 -15.11
C ILE A 179 -34.48 -2.70 -15.91
N PHE A 180 -34.57 -3.83 -16.63
CA PHE A 180 -35.79 -4.28 -17.32
C PHE A 180 -36.76 -5.09 -16.46
N GLY A 181 -36.76 -4.83 -15.15
CA GLY A 181 -37.93 -5.02 -14.29
C GLY A 181 -39.14 -4.20 -14.76
N THR A 182 -39.83 -4.68 -15.80
CA THR A 182 -41.29 -4.49 -15.87
C THR A 182 -41.86 -4.92 -14.53
N GLU A 183 -42.73 -4.12 -13.89
CA GLU A 183 -43.52 -4.59 -12.74
C GLU A 183 -44.07 -5.97 -13.12
N PRO A 184 -43.70 -7.05 -12.41
CA PRO A 184 -44.07 -8.39 -12.83
C PRO A 184 -45.60 -8.45 -12.87
N GLU A 185 -46.16 -8.96 -13.97
CA GLU A 185 -47.53 -9.44 -13.94
C GLU A 185 -47.56 -10.48 -12.84
N VAL A 186 -48.19 -10.13 -11.70
CA VAL A 186 -48.25 -11.02 -10.54
C VAL A 186 -49.13 -12.19 -10.92
N ASP A 187 -48.47 -13.27 -11.33
CA ASP A 187 -49.07 -14.58 -11.50
C ASP A 187 -49.86 -14.91 -10.23
N GLU A 188 -51.10 -15.35 -10.40
CA GLU A 188 -51.96 -15.74 -9.29
C GLU A 188 -51.30 -16.87 -8.46
N SER A 189 -50.40 -17.65 -9.07
CA SER A 189 -49.57 -18.65 -8.38
C SER A 189 -48.69 -18.07 -7.25
N LEU A 190 -48.23 -16.81 -7.33
CA LEU A 190 -47.44 -16.16 -6.28
C LEU A 190 -48.30 -15.82 -5.06
N ILE A 191 -49.57 -15.49 -5.27
CA ILE A 191 -50.54 -15.19 -4.21
C ILE A 191 -50.96 -16.50 -3.50
N ASP A 192 -51.18 -17.56 -4.28
CA ASP A 192 -51.46 -18.90 -3.73
C ASP A 192 -50.23 -19.49 -3.02
N MET A 193 -49.01 -19.25 -3.52
CA MET A 193 -47.76 -19.66 -2.85
C MET A 193 -47.58 -18.95 -1.50
N LEU A 194 -47.84 -17.63 -1.44
CA LEU A 194 -47.82 -16.88 -0.17
C LEU A 194 -48.82 -17.47 0.84
N ARG A 195 -50.05 -17.76 0.41
CA ARG A 195 -51.07 -18.37 1.27
C ARG A 195 -50.66 -19.77 1.76
N LEU A 196 -50.09 -20.59 0.88
CA LEU A 196 -49.56 -21.92 1.21
C LEU A 196 -48.40 -21.85 2.21
N GLN A 197 -47.48 -20.89 2.07
CA GLN A 197 -46.37 -20.68 3.00
C GLN A 197 -46.88 -20.32 4.41
N ILE A 198 -47.91 -19.47 4.51
CA ILE A 198 -48.54 -19.09 5.79
C ILE A 198 -49.28 -20.28 6.43
N GLU A 199 -49.94 -21.12 5.62
CA GLU A 199 -50.57 -22.37 6.09
C GLU A 199 -49.51 -23.35 6.65
N GLN A 200 -48.39 -23.51 5.94
CA GLN A 200 -47.25 -24.36 6.29
C GLN A 200 -46.37 -23.84 7.45
N LYS A 201 -46.67 -22.67 8.04
CA LYS A 201 -45.84 -21.98 9.05
C LYS A 201 -44.44 -21.57 8.56
N ASN A 202 -44.28 -21.42 7.25
CA ASN A 202 -43.08 -20.85 6.63
C ASN A 202 -43.20 -19.30 6.64
N VAL A 203 -43.16 -18.70 7.83
CA VAL A 203 -43.47 -17.30 8.10
C VAL A 203 -42.36 -16.35 7.63
N PHE A 204 -41.10 -16.73 7.75
CA PHE A 204 -39.98 -15.91 7.25
C PHE A 204 -39.96 -15.90 5.71
N THR A 205 -40.23 -17.05 5.10
CA THR A 205 -40.41 -17.22 3.65
C THR A 205 -41.61 -16.42 3.16
N ALA A 206 -42.78 -16.53 3.84
CA ALA A 206 -43.96 -15.73 3.53
C ALA A 206 -43.70 -14.22 3.66
N SER A 207 -42.93 -13.78 4.66
CA SER A 207 -42.51 -12.39 4.78
C SER A 207 -41.64 -11.91 3.62
N LYS A 208 -40.79 -12.79 3.07
CA LYS A 208 -39.98 -12.50 1.87
C LYS A 208 -40.88 -12.40 0.63
N THR A 209 -41.69 -13.42 0.36
CA THR A 209 -42.66 -13.45 -0.76
C THR A 209 -43.60 -12.23 -0.74
N LEU A 210 -44.07 -11.81 0.44
CA LEU A 210 -44.93 -10.63 0.58
C LEU A 210 -44.19 -9.30 0.36
N SER A 211 -42.89 -9.23 0.69
CA SER A 211 -42.04 -8.08 0.34
C SER A 211 -41.73 -7.99 -1.16
N GLU A 212 -41.75 -9.12 -1.86
CA GLU A 212 -41.60 -9.22 -3.32
C GLU A 212 -42.88 -8.82 -4.08
N ILE A 213 -44.05 -8.76 -3.41
CA ILE A 213 -45.33 -8.32 -4.01
C ILE A 213 -45.53 -6.79 -3.87
N PRO A 214 -45.50 -6.00 -4.96
CA PRO A 214 -45.58 -4.54 -4.91
C PRO A 214 -46.86 -3.99 -4.26
N GLN A 215 -46.78 -2.80 -3.67
CA GLN A 215 -47.95 -2.04 -3.14
C GLN A 215 -48.88 -1.49 -4.23
N SER A 216 -48.56 -1.71 -5.51
CA SER A 216 -49.45 -1.48 -6.66
C SER A 216 -50.49 -2.60 -6.84
N VAL A 217 -50.28 -3.78 -6.25
CA VAL A 217 -51.10 -4.98 -6.44
C VAL A 217 -52.28 -5.04 -5.46
N SER A 218 -53.48 -5.27 -6.00
CA SER A 218 -54.75 -5.29 -5.25
C SER A 218 -55.00 -6.62 -4.53
N LEU A 219 -54.31 -6.85 -3.41
CA LEU A 219 -54.60 -7.94 -2.47
C LEU A 219 -55.70 -7.52 -1.48
N PRO A 220 -56.89 -8.16 -1.45
CA PRO A 220 -57.98 -7.75 -0.57
C PRO A 220 -57.65 -7.88 0.93
N ASP A 221 -56.94 -8.95 1.29
CA ASP A 221 -56.67 -9.33 2.68
C ASP A 221 -55.30 -8.82 3.18
N ARG A 222 -54.63 -7.92 2.42
CA ARG A 222 -53.20 -7.60 2.59
C ARG A 222 -52.84 -7.16 4.00
N GLU A 223 -53.63 -6.26 4.58
CA GLU A 223 -53.38 -5.71 5.91
C GLU A 223 -53.52 -6.77 7.01
N GLU A 224 -54.41 -7.75 6.82
CA GLU A 224 -54.57 -8.89 7.75
C GLU A 224 -53.37 -9.85 7.64
N LEU A 225 -52.87 -10.12 6.42
CA LEU A 225 -51.69 -10.95 6.20
C LEU A 225 -50.40 -10.29 6.73
N GLU A 226 -50.22 -8.99 6.50
CA GLU A 226 -49.09 -8.21 7.03
C GLU A 226 -49.10 -8.20 8.57
N GLN A 227 -50.28 -8.02 9.20
CA GLN A 227 -50.41 -8.10 10.66
C GLN A 227 -50.18 -9.52 11.21
N ALA A 228 -50.66 -10.56 10.52
CA ALA A 228 -50.46 -11.95 10.93
C ALA A 228 -48.98 -12.36 10.90
N ILE A 229 -48.27 -12.08 9.79
CA ILE A 229 -46.84 -12.35 9.65
C ILE A 229 -46.04 -11.55 10.68
N ALA A 230 -46.27 -10.23 10.79
CA ALA A 230 -45.56 -9.39 11.76
C ALA A 230 -45.78 -9.84 13.22
N THR A 231 -46.96 -10.39 13.54
CA THR A 231 -47.25 -10.96 14.86
C THR A 231 -46.50 -12.27 15.08
N ALA A 232 -46.52 -13.19 14.11
CA ALA A 232 -45.83 -14.47 14.21
C ALA A 232 -44.29 -14.33 14.27
N LEU A 233 -43.69 -13.47 13.45
CA LEU A 233 -42.26 -13.14 13.51
C LEU A 233 -41.85 -12.60 14.89
N LYS A 234 -42.65 -11.67 15.45
CA LYS A 234 -42.41 -11.06 16.77
C LYS A 234 -42.63 -12.03 17.93
N GLN A 235 -43.49 -13.04 17.76
CA GLN A 235 -43.65 -14.13 18.71
C GLN A 235 -42.47 -15.10 18.65
N SER A 236 -42.05 -15.50 17.44
CA SER A 236 -40.87 -16.36 17.23
C SER A 236 -39.60 -15.75 17.82
N ASP A 237 -39.25 -14.49 17.47
CA ASP A 237 -38.06 -13.79 18.01
C ASP A 237 -38.03 -13.76 19.55
N LYS A 238 -39.19 -13.54 20.18
CA LYS A 238 -39.33 -13.53 21.64
C LYS A 238 -39.16 -14.92 22.25
N LEU A 239 -39.66 -15.96 21.58
CA LEU A 239 -39.54 -17.34 22.05
C LEU A 239 -38.13 -17.89 21.80
N PHE A 240 -37.48 -17.55 20.68
CA PHE A 240 -36.11 -17.94 20.38
C PHE A 240 -35.15 -17.46 21.49
N LYS A 241 -35.23 -16.17 21.85
CA LYS A 241 -34.47 -15.59 22.97
C LYS A 241 -34.81 -16.20 24.34
N LYS A 242 -36.02 -16.75 24.50
CA LYS A 242 -36.43 -17.49 25.71
C LYS A 242 -35.84 -18.92 25.72
N ALA A 243 -35.74 -19.58 24.58
CA ALA A 243 -35.08 -20.88 24.44
C ALA A 243 -33.57 -20.77 24.67
N GLU A 244 -32.90 -19.77 24.09
CA GLU A 244 -31.49 -19.47 24.38
C GLU A 244 -31.28 -19.18 25.87
N GLN A 245 -32.15 -18.39 26.50
CA GLN A 245 -32.08 -18.15 27.94
C GLN A 245 -32.23 -19.44 28.77
N TYR A 246 -33.14 -20.35 28.40
CA TYR A 246 -33.25 -21.63 29.11
C TYR A 246 -32.04 -22.55 28.86
N GLU A 247 -31.44 -22.53 27.68
CA GLU A 247 -30.20 -23.25 27.38
C GLU A 247 -29.02 -22.72 28.22
N ASP A 248 -28.81 -21.39 28.25
CA ASP A 248 -27.79 -20.71 29.06
C ASP A 248 -27.92 -21.02 30.57
N HIS A 249 -29.15 -21.22 31.05
CA HIS A 249 -29.43 -21.57 32.46
C HIS A 249 -29.46 -23.09 32.71
N GLY A 250 -29.14 -23.92 31.70
CA GLY A 250 -29.13 -25.39 31.81
C GLY A 250 -30.53 -26.03 31.92
N GLN A 251 -31.60 -25.29 31.68
CA GLN A 251 -32.99 -25.74 31.74
C GLN A 251 -33.41 -26.41 30.41
N LEU A 252 -32.70 -27.47 30.03
CA LEU A 252 -32.75 -28.04 28.68
C LEU A 252 -34.12 -28.65 28.28
N GLU A 253 -34.93 -29.11 29.23
CA GLU A 253 -36.31 -29.57 28.96
C GLU A 253 -37.22 -28.38 28.61
N GLU A 254 -37.09 -27.26 29.33
CA GLU A 254 -37.87 -26.03 29.10
C GLU A 254 -37.43 -25.33 27.80
N ALA A 255 -36.14 -25.41 27.46
CA ALA A 255 -35.62 -24.99 26.17
C ALA A 255 -36.27 -25.80 25.02
N ALA A 256 -36.35 -27.13 25.16
CA ALA A 256 -37.01 -28.01 24.18
C ALA A 256 -38.50 -27.69 24.02
N HIS A 257 -39.25 -27.49 25.11
CA HIS A 257 -40.66 -27.08 25.03
C HIS A 257 -40.85 -25.75 24.30
N VAL A 258 -39.95 -24.78 24.50
CA VAL A 258 -40.01 -23.50 23.77
C VAL A 258 -39.63 -23.64 22.29
N LEU A 259 -38.78 -24.61 21.94
CA LEU A 259 -38.48 -24.92 20.53
C LEU A 259 -39.71 -25.49 19.80
N GLU A 260 -40.50 -26.32 20.47
CA GLU A 260 -41.81 -26.78 19.96
C GLU A 260 -42.84 -25.63 19.85
N GLU A 261 -42.86 -24.69 20.82
CA GLU A 261 -43.68 -23.46 20.72
C GLU A 261 -43.29 -22.59 19.51
N ILE A 262 -42.00 -22.51 19.13
CA ILE A 262 -41.55 -21.77 17.94
C ILE A 262 -41.98 -22.49 16.66
N GLU A 263 -41.77 -23.80 16.56
CA GLU A 263 -42.11 -24.59 15.36
C GLU A 263 -43.61 -24.53 15.04
N ALA A 264 -44.47 -24.49 16.06
CA ALA A 264 -45.93 -24.33 15.90
C ALA A 264 -46.36 -22.94 15.35
N ILE A 265 -45.48 -21.93 15.43
CA ILE A 265 -45.75 -20.53 15.03
C ILE A 265 -45.03 -20.18 13.71
N ALA A 266 -43.74 -20.49 13.61
CA ALA A 266 -42.87 -20.19 12.48
C ALA A 266 -41.78 -21.28 12.36
N ALA A 267 -42.09 -22.35 11.62
CA ALA A 267 -41.21 -23.51 11.44
C ALA A 267 -39.89 -23.15 10.72
N ASP A 268 -39.91 -22.17 9.82
CA ASP A 268 -38.75 -21.69 9.06
C ASP A 268 -37.90 -20.62 9.79
N THR A 269 -38.00 -20.53 11.12
CA THR A 269 -37.23 -19.56 11.91
C THR A 269 -35.72 -19.77 11.73
N PRO A 270 -34.96 -18.76 11.25
CA PRO A 270 -33.52 -18.89 11.02
C PRO A 270 -32.77 -19.32 12.28
N GLY A 271 -31.93 -20.35 12.15
CA GLY A 271 -31.15 -20.91 13.26
C GLY A 271 -31.91 -21.87 14.20
N LEU A 272 -33.22 -22.08 14.02
CA LEU A 272 -34.03 -22.97 14.88
C LEU A 272 -33.46 -24.38 14.96
N ASP A 273 -33.06 -24.97 13.83
CA ASP A 273 -32.44 -26.30 13.81
C ASP A 273 -31.07 -26.32 14.48
N THR A 274 -30.29 -25.24 14.40
CA THR A 274 -28.98 -25.18 15.07
C THR A 274 -29.14 -25.10 16.58
N LEU A 275 -30.13 -24.35 17.08
CA LEU A 275 -30.49 -24.28 18.49
C LEU A 275 -31.07 -25.62 18.99
N ARG A 276 -31.98 -26.23 18.21
CA ARG A 276 -32.55 -27.56 18.50
C ARG A 276 -31.46 -28.64 18.61
N ASN A 277 -30.55 -28.70 17.65
CA ASN A 277 -29.44 -29.67 17.67
C ASN A 277 -28.48 -29.41 18.85
N ARG A 278 -28.25 -28.15 19.23
CA ARG A 278 -27.40 -27.80 20.38
C ARG A 278 -28.04 -28.22 21.72
N VAL A 279 -29.33 -27.92 21.92
CA VAL A 279 -30.10 -28.38 23.09
C VAL A 279 -30.13 -29.92 23.17
N LEU A 280 -30.40 -30.62 22.06
CA LEU A 280 -30.39 -32.09 22.02
C LEU A 280 -29.00 -32.69 22.31
N GLN A 281 -27.92 -32.09 21.79
CA GLN A 281 -26.56 -32.49 22.14
C GLN A 281 -26.28 -32.28 23.62
N SER A 282 -26.65 -31.13 24.18
CA SER A 282 -26.49 -30.82 25.61
C SER A 282 -27.28 -31.78 26.51
N GLN A 283 -28.50 -32.18 26.12
CA GLN A 283 -29.27 -33.22 26.83
C GLN A 283 -28.50 -34.56 26.81
N SER A 284 -28.08 -35.02 25.63
CA SER A 284 -27.33 -36.27 25.48
C SER A 284 -25.99 -36.28 26.23
N LEU A 285 -25.36 -35.11 26.42
CA LEU A 285 -24.15 -34.96 27.22
C LEU A 285 -24.46 -35.00 28.73
N ALA A 286 -25.54 -34.38 29.18
CA ALA A 286 -25.97 -34.44 30.58
C ALA A 286 -26.33 -35.87 31.04
N ASP A 287 -27.00 -36.64 30.17
CA ASP A 287 -27.29 -38.06 30.41
C ASP A 287 -26.00 -38.88 30.54
N ASN A 288 -25.04 -38.69 29.62
CA ASN A 288 -23.77 -39.42 29.63
C ASN A 288 -22.84 -39.02 30.80
N PHE A 289 -22.83 -37.75 31.23
CA PHE A 289 -21.98 -37.29 32.33
C PHE A 289 -22.39 -37.80 33.73
N SER A 290 -23.54 -38.49 33.84
CA SER A 290 -24.06 -39.00 35.12
C SER A 290 -23.43 -40.32 35.60
N LEU A 291 -22.45 -40.89 34.87
CA LEU A 291 -21.97 -42.27 35.12
C LEU A 291 -20.49 -42.46 35.49
N GLU A 292 -19.56 -41.55 35.17
CA GLU A 292 -18.12 -41.81 35.32
C GLU A 292 -17.34 -40.68 36.03
N GLN A 293 -16.80 -40.97 37.23
CA GLN A 293 -15.81 -40.16 37.94
C GLN A 293 -14.82 -41.04 38.73
N GLU A 294 -13.53 -41.04 38.35
CA GLU A 294 -12.41 -41.32 39.25
C GLU A 294 -11.09 -40.71 38.70
N PRO A 295 -10.26 -40.00 39.51
CA PRO A 295 -9.03 -39.32 39.04
C PRO A 295 -7.72 -39.85 39.67
N GLU A 296 -6.56 -39.31 39.24
CA GLU A 296 -5.19 -39.22 39.86
C GLU A 296 -4.07 -39.43 38.78
N PRO A 297 -2.76 -39.16 39.02
CA PRO A 297 -2.16 -37.87 39.40
C PRO A 297 -0.86 -37.55 38.59
N ALA A 298 -0.06 -36.54 39.01
CA ALA A 298 1.26 -36.23 38.45
C ALA A 298 2.30 -35.85 39.53
N GLU A 299 3.61 -36.11 39.29
CA GLU A 299 4.69 -35.99 40.31
C GLU A 299 5.89 -35.09 39.91
N LYS A 300 6.92 -34.97 40.78
CA LYS A 300 7.89 -33.84 40.86
C LYS A 300 9.37 -34.31 40.97
N THR A 301 10.37 -33.41 40.79
CA THR A 301 11.50 -33.12 41.75
C THR A 301 12.58 -32.14 41.19
N ALA A 302 13.61 -31.75 41.99
CA ALA A 302 14.59 -30.65 41.71
C ALA A 302 15.97 -30.76 42.48
N GLY A 303 17.00 -29.95 42.11
CA GLY A 303 18.32 -29.71 42.81
C GLY A 303 19.45 -29.18 41.87
N GLN A 304 20.52 -28.40 42.17
CA GLN A 304 21.25 -27.83 43.35
C GLN A 304 22.53 -28.59 43.89
N ASP A 305 23.70 -27.97 44.22
CA ASP A 305 24.27 -26.61 43.94
C ASP A 305 25.79 -26.36 44.31
N THR A 306 26.43 -25.32 43.73
CA THR A 306 27.63 -24.49 44.15
C THR A 306 29.10 -25.01 44.41
N SER A 307 30.09 -24.09 44.20
CA SER A 307 31.33 -23.78 45.02
C SER A 307 32.80 -24.09 44.53
N GLU A 308 33.85 -23.56 45.24
CA GLU A 308 35.20 -23.17 44.69
C GLU A 308 36.46 -23.29 45.70
N PRO A 309 37.68 -22.64 45.61
CA PRO A 309 39.02 -23.20 46.04
C PRO A 309 39.81 -22.28 47.07
N PRO A 310 41.15 -21.91 47.06
CA PRO A 310 42.42 -22.39 46.42
C PRO A 310 43.71 -22.67 47.33
N PRO A 311 44.81 -21.84 47.56
CA PRO A 311 46.23 -22.36 47.56
C PRO A 311 47.23 -21.95 48.74
N PRO A 312 48.35 -21.20 48.54
CA PRO A 312 49.73 -21.56 48.07
C PRO A 312 50.86 -21.54 49.16
N LYS A 313 52.10 -22.03 48.89
CA LYS A 313 53.40 -21.86 49.67
C LYS A 313 54.67 -22.21 48.81
N GLN A 314 55.94 -22.19 49.30
CA GLN A 314 56.89 -21.04 49.46
C GLN A 314 58.40 -21.44 49.71
N LYS A 315 59.40 -20.52 49.46
CA LYS A 315 60.81 -20.42 50.03
C LYS A 315 61.96 -21.37 49.52
N SER A 316 63.31 -21.13 49.64
CA SER A 316 64.21 -19.94 49.86
C SER A 316 65.77 -20.26 49.91
N LYS A 317 66.68 -19.23 49.90
CA LYS A 317 68.12 -19.14 50.41
C LYS A 317 69.32 -19.69 49.56
N LYS A 318 70.64 -19.35 49.75
CA LYS A 318 71.48 -18.18 50.26
C LYS A 318 73.05 -18.52 50.24
N ILE A 319 74.00 -17.55 50.40
CA ILE A 319 75.37 -17.59 51.10
C ILE A 319 76.77 -17.50 50.34
N SER A 320 77.60 -16.48 50.73
CA SER A 320 79.13 -16.32 50.89
C SER A 320 80.20 -16.38 49.73
N ILE A 321 81.54 -16.11 49.86
CA ILE A 321 82.50 -15.08 50.45
C ILE A 321 83.98 -15.41 50.01
N ALA A 322 84.93 -14.45 49.74
CA ALA A 322 86.37 -14.46 50.21
C ALA A 322 87.41 -13.42 49.65
N LYS A 323 88.37 -13.07 50.55
CA LYS A 323 89.74 -12.42 50.57
C LYS A 323 90.74 -12.53 49.36
N LYS A 324 92.02 -12.00 49.35
CA LYS A 324 92.82 -10.86 49.94
C LYS A 324 94.37 -11.13 49.82
N SER A 325 95.26 -10.18 49.44
CA SER A 325 96.75 -10.26 49.57
C SER A 325 97.49 -8.87 49.62
N SER A 326 98.85 -8.77 49.65
CA SER A 326 99.59 -7.58 50.19
C SER A 326 101.12 -7.41 49.91
N PHE A 327 101.66 -6.17 50.09
CA PHE A 327 103.08 -5.71 50.34
C PHE A 327 104.13 -5.74 49.17
N PRO A 328 105.33 -5.05 49.24
CA PRO A 328 105.85 -3.94 50.09
C PRO A 328 106.47 -2.72 49.28
N LEU A 329 107.26 -1.80 49.91
CA LEU A 329 107.68 -0.47 49.33
C LEU A 329 108.97 0.15 49.97
N LYS A 330 109.83 0.93 49.23
CA LYS A 330 110.77 1.98 49.77
C LYS A 330 111.62 2.80 48.74
N LEU A 331 112.13 3.98 49.18
CA LEU A 331 113.07 4.99 48.56
C LEU A 331 112.60 5.82 47.33
N VAL A 332 112.99 7.11 47.13
CA VAL A 332 113.40 8.17 48.09
C VAL A 332 113.16 9.63 47.62
N LEU A 333 112.51 10.40 48.49
CA LEU A 333 112.48 11.87 48.76
C LEU A 333 112.82 13.01 47.76
N VAL A 334 113.61 12.91 46.69
CA VAL A 334 113.92 14.09 45.84
C VAL A 334 112.92 14.28 44.69
N LEU A 335 112.42 13.18 44.14
CA LEU A 335 111.10 13.17 43.49
C LEU A 335 109.96 13.50 44.48
N GLY A 336 110.26 13.65 45.79
CA GLY A 336 109.27 13.90 46.83
C GLY A 336 108.58 15.26 46.70
N LEU A 337 109.25 16.35 46.33
CA LEU A 337 108.59 17.67 46.29
C LEU A 337 107.73 17.84 45.03
N ILE A 338 108.30 17.59 43.84
CA ILE A 338 107.55 17.57 42.58
C ILE A 338 106.49 16.46 42.60
N GLY A 339 106.79 15.31 43.21
CA GLY A 339 105.86 14.20 43.41
C GLY A 339 104.77 14.48 44.44
N VAL A 340 104.98 15.32 45.45
CA VAL A 340 103.90 15.80 46.35
C VAL A 340 103.06 16.88 45.66
N ILE A 341 103.63 17.69 44.76
CA ILE A 341 102.85 18.62 43.94
C ILE A 341 102.04 17.86 42.87
N LEU A 342 102.63 16.85 42.21
CA LEU A 342 101.94 16.01 41.21
C LEU A 342 101.00 14.97 41.82
N ALA A 343 101.26 14.45 43.03
CA ALA A 343 100.31 13.63 43.77
C ALA A 343 99.26 14.50 44.47
N GLY A 344 99.58 15.74 44.86
CA GLY A 344 98.60 16.71 45.34
C GLY A 344 97.63 17.11 44.23
N ALA A 345 98.16 17.56 43.08
CA ALA A 345 97.38 17.81 41.87
C ALA A 345 96.70 16.54 41.34
N GLY A 346 97.33 15.37 41.47
CA GLY A 346 96.75 14.08 41.07
C GLY A 346 95.61 13.62 41.97
N LEU A 347 95.71 13.82 43.29
CA LEU A 347 94.63 13.57 44.26
C LEU A 347 93.49 14.57 44.07
N LEU A 348 93.80 15.85 43.86
CA LEU A 348 92.82 16.87 43.50
C LEU A 348 92.16 16.55 42.16
N TYR A 349 92.89 16.11 41.15
CA TYR A 349 92.35 15.70 39.85
C TYR A 349 91.47 14.44 39.96
N LEU A 350 91.84 13.47 40.79
CA LEU A 350 91.01 12.29 41.08
C LEU A 350 89.76 12.64 41.90
N GLN A 351 89.85 13.61 42.80
CA GLN A 351 88.72 14.15 43.57
C GLN A 351 87.76 14.94 42.65
N ASP A 352 88.28 15.90 41.88
CA ASP A 352 87.57 16.67 40.87
C ASP A 352 86.91 15.74 39.85
N ARG A 353 87.63 14.75 39.34
CA ARG A 353 87.09 13.78 38.39
C ARG A 353 85.96 12.97 39.00
N LYS A 354 86.12 12.47 40.23
CA LYS A 354 85.06 11.73 40.93
C LYS A 354 83.82 12.62 41.12
N LEU A 355 84.01 13.88 41.52
CA LEU A 355 82.91 14.85 41.69
C LEU A 355 82.22 15.15 40.36
N LEU A 356 82.98 15.32 39.28
CA LEU A 356 82.47 15.56 37.93
C LEU A 356 81.74 14.32 37.37
N ASP A 357 82.27 13.11 37.56
CA ASP A 357 81.64 11.84 37.17
C ASP A 357 80.31 11.65 37.95
N GLN A 358 80.23 12.10 39.21
CA GLN A 358 78.97 12.18 39.98
C GLN A 358 78.02 13.23 39.39
N CYS A 359 78.43 14.48 39.23
CA CYS A 359 77.59 15.55 38.65
C CYS A 359 77.09 15.22 37.22
N LEU A 360 77.85 14.45 36.44
CA LEU A 360 77.43 13.95 35.12
C LEU A 360 76.38 12.83 35.22
N THR A 361 76.46 11.99 36.25
CA THR A 361 75.44 10.97 36.57
C THR A 361 74.15 11.65 37.05
N ASP A 362 74.28 12.63 37.94
CA ASP A 362 73.15 13.42 38.45
C ASP A 362 72.53 14.26 37.32
N TRP A 363 73.33 14.75 36.35
CA TRP A 363 72.82 15.40 35.14
C TRP A 363 72.00 14.45 34.25
N GLN A 364 72.44 13.20 34.07
CA GLN A 364 71.62 12.19 33.37
C GLN A 364 70.31 11.92 34.12
N LYS A 365 70.33 11.93 35.46
CA LYS A 365 69.13 11.84 36.31
C LYS A 365 68.22 13.06 36.13
N VAL A 366 68.75 14.30 36.09
CA VAL A 366 67.99 15.52 35.77
C VAL A 366 67.32 15.41 34.39
N GLN A 367 68.05 14.95 33.37
CA GLN A 367 67.49 14.74 32.03
C GLN A 367 66.37 13.69 32.02
N ALA A 368 66.54 12.57 32.75
CA ALA A 368 65.52 11.53 32.87
C ALA A 368 64.27 12.01 33.65
N LEU A 369 64.44 12.75 34.75
CA LEU A 369 63.34 13.36 35.51
C LEU A 369 62.59 14.39 34.67
N THR A 370 63.30 15.21 33.90
CA THR A 370 62.71 16.18 32.94
C THR A 370 61.89 15.44 31.87
N ALA A 371 62.40 14.35 31.29
CA ALA A 371 61.68 13.54 30.31
C ALA A 371 60.43 12.87 30.92
N ASN A 372 60.51 12.43 32.18
CA ASN A 372 59.40 11.88 32.96
C ASN A 372 58.44 12.97 33.51
N LYS A 373 58.69 14.25 33.23
CA LYS A 373 57.90 15.42 33.68
C LYS A 373 57.89 15.64 35.20
N GLN A 374 58.90 15.13 35.90
CA GLN A 374 59.17 15.38 37.32
C GLN A 374 60.03 16.64 37.46
N PHE A 375 59.44 17.79 37.15
CA PHE A 375 60.19 19.06 37.06
C PHE A 375 60.72 19.54 38.42
N ASP A 376 59.98 19.36 39.51
CA ASP A 376 60.43 19.73 40.86
C ASP A 376 61.67 18.92 41.30
N ASP A 377 61.64 17.60 41.12
CA ASP A 377 62.77 16.70 41.37
C ASP A 377 63.97 17.07 40.47
N ALA A 378 63.72 17.38 39.20
CA ALA A 378 64.75 17.80 38.25
C ALA A 378 65.36 19.17 38.60
N GLN A 379 64.60 20.10 39.16
CA GLN A 379 65.11 21.38 39.65
C GLN A 379 65.96 21.17 40.90
N ALA A 380 65.47 20.40 41.89
CA ALA A 380 66.21 20.13 43.12
C ALA A 380 67.57 19.48 42.85
N GLU A 381 67.61 18.49 41.96
CA GLU A 381 68.85 17.82 41.58
C GLU A 381 69.75 18.70 40.69
N GLY A 382 69.15 19.49 39.77
CA GLY A 382 69.87 20.45 38.94
C GLY A 382 70.55 21.57 39.75
N GLU A 383 69.85 22.11 40.75
CA GLU A 383 70.43 23.05 41.72
C GLU A 383 71.50 22.38 42.59
N SER A 384 71.34 21.10 42.96
CA SER A 384 72.38 20.34 43.67
C SER A 384 73.69 20.32 42.87
N ILE A 385 73.62 20.01 41.56
CA ILE A 385 74.78 20.06 40.65
C ILE A 385 75.40 21.46 40.63
N LEU A 386 74.60 22.52 40.46
CA LEU A 386 75.10 23.90 40.45
C LEU A 386 75.75 24.34 41.78
N ARG A 387 75.36 23.74 42.91
CA ARG A 387 75.98 23.98 44.23
C ARG A 387 77.28 23.18 44.43
N SER A 388 77.45 22.03 43.77
CA SER A 388 78.63 21.18 43.90
C SER A 388 79.75 21.46 42.89
N LEU A 389 79.43 21.98 41.71
CA LEU A 389 80.45 22.31 40.69
C LEU A 389 81.51 23.36 41.11
N PRO A 390 81.22 24.36 41.97
CA PRO A 390 82.23 25.31 42.45
C PRO A 390 83.36 24.72 43.32
N ASP A 391 83.24 23.48 43.80
CA ASP A 391 84.29 22.80 44.59
C ASP A 391 85.45 22.25 43.73
N LEU A 392 85.30 22.23 42.39
CA LEU A 392 86.31 21.79 41.43
C LEU A 392 87.51 22.77 41.39
N LYS A 393 88.74 22.24 41.43
CA LYS A 393 89.98 23.05 41.55
C LYS A 393 90.95 22.95 40.38
N LEU A 394 90.74 21.96 39.50
CA LEU A 394 91.56 21.68 38.32
C LEU A 394 90.70 21.41 37.07
N LEU A 395 89.51 20.85 37.21
CA LEU A 395 88.56 20.58 36.11
C LEU A 395 87.52 21.70 35.91
N THR A 396 87.84 22.93 36.30
CA THR A 396 86.93 24.09 36.28
C THR A 396 86.23 24.26 34.93
N SER A 397 86.98 24.30 33.82
CA SER A 397 86.38 24.46 32.47
C SER A 397 85.38 23.37 32.08
N SER A 398 85.51 22.15 32.61
CA SER A 398 84.52 21.08 32.41
C SER A 398 83.29 21.28 33.30
N GLY A 399 83.50 21.80 34.51
CA GLY A 399 82.45 22.24 35.41
C GLY A 399 81.65 23.42 34.84
N ASP A 400 82.32 24.44 34.31
CA ASP A 400 81.70 25.60 33.65
C ASP A 400 80.84 25.17 32.45
N ALA A 401 81.34 24.23 31.64
CA ALA A 401 80.62 23.68 30.49
C ALA A 401 79.42 22.79 30.87
N LEU A 402 79.41 22.19 32.08
CA LEU A 402 78.25 21.48 32.62
C LEU A 402 77.26 22.47 33.28
N SER A 403 77.76 23.39 34.10
CA SER A 403 77.02 24.48 34.74
C SER A 403 76.20 25.26 33.72
N SER A 404 76.83 25.70 32.63
CA SER A 404 76.15 26.39 31.52
C SER A 404 74.99 25.58 30.93
N LYS A 405 75.14 24.26 30.78
CA LYS A 405 74.06 23.37 30.27
C LYS A 405 72.94 23.19 31.28
N VAL A 406 73.27 23.04 32.57
CA VAL A 406 72.28 22.92 33.66
C VAL A 406 71.48 24.22 33.76
N THR A 407 72.16 25.37 33.86
CA THR A 407 71.51 26.69 33.89
C THR A 407 70.68 26.97 32.63
N ALA A 408 71.15 26.57 31.44
CA ALA A 408 70.39 26.72 30.20
C ALA A 408 69.12 25.85 30.15
N LEU A 409 69.15 24.63 30.72
CA LEU A 409 67.96 23.80 30.86
C LEU A 409 66.98 24.39 31.89
N LEU A 410 67.45 24.68 33.11
CA LEU A 410 66.62 25.18 34.20
C LEU A 410 65.95 26.52 33.84
N ASN A 411 66.63 27.40 33.13
CA ASN A 411 66.09 28.69 32.66
C ASN A 411 65.36 28.60 31.31
N SER A 412 65.22 27.42 30.70
CA SER A 412 64.49 27.28 29.43
C SER A 412 62.99 27.48 29.63
N ALA A 413 62.32 28.08 28.64
CA ALA A 413 60.89 28.34 28.70
C ALA A 413 60.06 27.05 28.89
N ASP A 414 60.48 25.95 28.25
CA ASP A 414 59.80 24.64 28.39
C ASP A 414 59.98 24.02 29.78
N PHE A 415 61.13 24.21 30.44
CA PHE A 415 61.35 23.74 31.83
C PHE A 415 60.61 24.61 32.85
N GLN A 416 60.67 25.94 32.70
CA GLN A 416 59.95 26.89 33.56
C GLN A 416 58.43 26.74 33.45
N GLN A 417 57.91 26.45 32.26
CA GLN A 417 56.49 26.08 32.10
C GLN A 417 56.20 24.67 32.64
N GLY A 418 57.15 23.73 32.52
CA GLY A 418 57.07 22.40 33.15
C GLY A 418 56.87 22.44 34.67
N LEU A 419 57.62 23.31 35.37
CA LEU A 419 57.46 23.58 36.81
C LEU A 419 56.08 24.14 37.17
N LEU A 420 55.48 24.94 36.28
CA LEU A 420 54.09 25.42 36.42
C LEU A 420 53.05 24.35 36.03
N GLY A 421 53.46 23.09 35.83
CA GLY A 421 52.61 21.98 35.41
C GLY A 421 52.16 22.05 33.96
N ASN A 422 52.71 22.96 33.15
CA ASN A 422 52.34 23.16 31.75
C ASN A 422 53.26 22.38 30.79
N THR A 423 52.78 22.19 29.56
CA THR A 423 53.50 21.52 28.49
C THR A 423 53.08 22.10 27.14
N ARG A 424 53.98 22.06 26.15
CA ARG A 424 53.77 22.76 24.87
C ARG A 424 52.92 21.92 23.91
N TYR A 425 51.85 22.50 23.39
CA TYR A 425 50.90 21.85 22.47
C TYR A 425 50.40 22.87 21.44
N HIS A 426 50.51 22.55 20.14
CA HIS A 426 50.13 23.43 19.02
C HIS A 426 50.63 24.89 19.16
N GLY A 427 51.88 25.04 19.63
CA GLY A 427 52.54 26.33 19.81
C GLY A 427 52.30 27.02 21.17
N ALA A 428 51.19 26.73 21.85
CA ALA A 428 50.84 27.27 23.17
C ALA A 428 51.31 26.37 24.33
N TYR A 429 51.24 26.87 25.57
CA TYR A 429 51.45 26.09 26.78
C TYR A 429 50.10 25.78 27.45
N ILE A 430 49.86 24.50 27.77
CA ILE A 430 48.63 24.01 28.41
C ILE A 430 48.97 23.11 29.60
N PRO A 431 48.11 22.98 30.64
CA PRO A 431 48.37 22.09 31.76
C PRO A 431 48.54 20.63 31.33
N PHE A 432 49.49 19.90 31.92
CA PHE A 432 49.74 18.49 31.60
C PHE A 432 48.50 17.60 31.84
N ALA A 433 47.71 17.89 32.89
CA ALA A 433 46.43 17.24 33.13
C ALA A 433 45.42 17.47 31.99
N MET A 434 45.45 18.63 31.32
CA MET A 434 44.62 18.90 30.15
C MET A 434 45.17 18.21 28.90
N LYS A 435 46.50 18.22 28.70
CA LYS A 435 47.18 17.47 27.63
C LYS A 435 46.83 15.98 27.70
N LYS A 436 46.89 15.36 28.88
CA LYS A 436 46.50 13.95 29.07
C LYS A 436 45.05 13.67 28.66
N LYS A 437 44.12 14.56 29.02
CA LYS A 437 42.71 14.44 28.59
C LYS A 437 42.53 14.59 27.07
N ILE A 438 43.36 15.39 26.41
CA ILE A 438 43.36 15.52 24.95
C ILE A 438 43.90 14.23 24.31
N ASP A 439 44.97 13.64 24.85
CA ASP A 439 45.49 12.34 24.40
C ASP A 439 44.43 11.23 24.53
N GLU A 440 43.74 11.18 25.67
CA GLU A 440 42.68 10.20 25.96
C GLU A 440 41.44 10.38 25.07
N LEU A 441 41.09 11.63 24.73
CA LEU A 441 40.05 11.91 23.74
C LEU A 441 40.50 11.52 22.32
N GLN A 442 41.78 11.71 21.97
CA GLN A 442 42.32 11.32 20.68
C GLN A 442 42.27 9.80 20.50
N THR A 443 42.70 8.99 21.47
CA THR A 443 42.64 7.52 21.34
C THR A 443 41.21 6.98 21.25
N LEU A 444 40.25 7.59 21.96
CA LEU A 444 38.83 7.29 21.78
C LEU A 444 38.35 7.62 20.36
N THR A 445 38.76 8.77 19.81
CA THR A 445 38.39 9.20 18.45
C THR A 445 39.00 8.28 17.38
N GLU A 446 40.29 7.95 17.49
CA GLU A 446 40.98 7.00 16.61
C GLU A 446 40.31 5.62 16.62
N SER A 447 39.79 5.17 17.77
CA SER A 447 39.03 3.92 17.87
C SER A 447 37.68 3.97 17.15
N ALA A 448 37.00 5.12 17.17
CA ALA A 448 35.74 5.33 16.46
C ALA A 448 35.96 5.36 14.93
N GLU A 449 36.99 6.09 14.47
CA GLU A 449 37.42 6.07 13.07
C GLU A 449 37.79 4.67 12.57
N ALA A 450 38.49 3.88 13.40
CA ALA A 450 38.87 2.52 13.06
C ALA A 450 37.64 1.60 12.88
N LEU A 451 36.51 1.88 13.55
CA LEU A 451 35.25 1.18 13.35
C LEU A 451 34.53 1.61 12.07
N VAL A 452 34.57 2.91 11.69
CA VAL A 452 34.08 3.39 10.39
C VAL A 452 34.84 2.70 9.25
N LYS A 453 36.18 2.66 9.33
CA LYS A 453 37.07 1.99 8.37
C LYS A 453 36.87 0.46 8.29
N GLN A 454 36.07 -0.13 9.19
CA GLN A 454 35.66 -1.54 9.19
C GLN A 454 34.18 -1.75 8.77
N GLY A 455 33.49 -0.70 8.30
CA GLY A 455 32.05 -0.74 7.97
C GLY A 455 31.12 -0.88 9.18
N LYS A 456 31.64 -0.77 10.42
CA LYS A 456 30.88 -1.04 11.65
C LYS A 456 30.16 0.22 12.16
N ILE A 457 29.36 0.83 11.29
CA ILE A 457 28.78 2.18 11.45
C ILE A 457 28.11 2.34 12.83
N ARG A 458 27.12 1.51 13.17
CA ARG A 458 26.43 1.53 14.48
C ARG A 458 27.38 1.54 15.69
N LYS A 459 28.46 0.75 15.68
CA LYS A 459 29.46 0.72 16.77
C LYS A 459 30.35 1.96 16.79
N SER A 460 30.66 2.52 15.62
CA SER A 460 31.39 3.79 15.54
C SER A 460 30.55 4.97 16.05
N LEU A 461 29.22 4.97 15.81
CA LEU A 461 28.30 5.97 16.36
C LEU A 461 28.25 5.93 17.91
N GLU A 462 28.25 4.73 18.49
CA GLU A 462 28.35 4.52 19.94
C GLU A 462 29.69 5.05 20.50
N ALA A 463 30.80 4.74 19.83
CA ALA A 463 32.14 5.22 20.21
C ALA A 463 32.29 6.75 20.09
N TYR A 464 31.78 7.37 19.02
CA TYR A 464 31.75 8.84 18.89
C TYR A 464 30.89 9.50 19.97
N GLN A 465 29.75 8.92 20.35
CA GLN A 465 28.95 9.41 21.48
C GLN A 465 29.72 9.36 22.81
N GLU A 466 30.50 8.31 23.04
CA GLU A 466 31.36 8.21 24.22
C GLU A 466 32.49 9.25 24.19
N ALA A 467 33.18 9.44 23.07
CA ALA A 467 34.19 10.48 22.89
C ALA A 467 33.61 11.89 23.14
N ILE A 468 32.42 12.19 22.61
CA ILE A 468 31.72 13.46 22.88
C ILE A 468 31.35 13.60 24.36
N ARG A 469 30.89 12.53 25.01
CA ARG A 469 30.55 12.51 26.45
C ARG A 469 31.80 12.77 27.31
N PHE A 470 32.93 12.15 26.96
CA PHE A 470 34.23 12.41 27.60
C PHE A 470 34.68 13.86 27.40
N ALA A 471 34.61 14.37 26.17
CA ALA A 471 34.99 15.74 25.84
C ALA A 471 34.17 16.78 26.63
N ARG A 472 32.84 16.63 26.66
CA ARG A 472 31.93 17.50 27.42
C ARG A 472 32.19 17.43 28.94
N LYS A 473 32.41 16.24 29.50
CA LYS A 473 32.78 16.04 30.92
C LYS A 473 34.13 16.64 31.30
N ASN A 474 35.02 16.85 30.32
CA ASN A 474 36.37 17.36 30.51
C ASN A 474 36.59 18.80 30.01
N GLU A 475 35.51 19.56 29.80
CA GLU A 475 35.53 20.98 29.37
C GLU A 475 36.15 21.21 27.98
N LEU A 476 36.35 20.16 27.19
CA LEU A 476 36.91 20.19 25.83
C LEU A 476 35.83 20.61 24.80
N ALA A 477 35.28 21.81 24.97
CA ALA A 477 34.09 22.28 24.27
C ALA A 477 34.27 22.45 22.74
N ALA A 478 35.48 22.80 22.27
CA ALA A 478 35.78 22.92 20.85
C ALA A 478 35.79 21.54 20.16
N GLN A 479 36.51 20.59 20.76
CA GLN A 479 36.60 19.20 20.31
C GLN A 479 35.22 18.53 20.37
N ALA A 480 34.44 18.77 21.43
CA ALA A 480 33.08 18.27 21.56
C ALA A 480 32.15 18.77 20.42
N ARG A 481 32.34 20.01 19.94
CA ARG A 481 31.60 20.53 18.77
C ARG A 481 32.03 19.84 17.47
N GLN A 482 33.34 19.72 17.22
CA GLN A 482 33.88 19.05 16.03
C GLN A 482 33.43 17.57 15.95
N LEU A 483 33.53 16.83 17.05
CA LEU A 483 33.05 15.45 17.14
C LEU A 483 31.53 15.35 17.00
N THR A 484 30.75 16.33 17.49
CA THR A 484 29.30 16.36 17.26
C THR A 484 28.96 16.57 15.78
N ALA A 485 29.70 17.42 15.06
CA ALA A 485 29.53 17.58 13.61
C ALA A 485 29.90 16.28 12.85
N THR A 486 31.03 15.66 13.20
CA THR A 486 31.46 14.36 12.62
C THR A 486 30.41 13.27 12.86
N LEU A 487 29.84 13.19 14.06
CA LEU A 487 28.75 12.26 14.39
C LEU A 487 27.48 12.56 13.58
N ASN A 488 27.15 13.82 13.30
CA ASN A 488 26.00 14.18 12.49
C ASN A 488 26.20 13.82 11.01
N ASN A 489 27.37 14.09 10.42
CA ASN A 489 27.71 13.62 9.06
C ASN A 489 27.60 12.09 8.95
N LEU A 490 28.17 11.34 9.90
CA LEU A 490 28.14 9.88 9.85
C LEU A 490 26.72 9.30 9.98
N ARG A 491 25.84 9.95 10.77
CA ARG A 491 24.41 9.62 10.85
C ARG A 491 23.64 9.99 9.59
N PHE A 492 24.03 11.08 8.94
CA PHE A 492 23.46 11.53 7.68
C PHE A 492 23.80 10.56 6.54
N GLU A 493 25.06 10.13 6.45
CA GLU A 493 25.51 9.07 5.53
C GLU A 493 24.78 7.73 5.80
N GLU A 494 24.65 7.32 7.07
CA GLU A 494 23.90 6.10 7.46
C GLU A 494 22.41 6.19 7.06
N ALA A 495 21.77 7.34 7.31
CA ALA A 495 20.38 7.58 6.96
C ALA A 495 20.17 7.64 5.43
N LEU A 496 21.10 8.23 4.67
CA LEU A 496 21.02 8.23 3.21
C LEU A 496 21.25 6.85 2.60
N ALA A 497 22.17 6.05 3.16
CA ALA A 497 22.40 4.68 2.70
C ALA A 497 21.19 3.78 2.98
N THR A 498 20.57 3.91 4.16
CA THR A 498 19.38 3.13 4.52
C THR A 498 18.12 3.61 3.80
N ALA A 499 17.94 4.91 3.58
CA ALA A 499 16.82 5.44 2.79
C ALA A 499 16.89 5.04 1.31
N LYS A 500 18.09 5.03 0.71
CA LYS A 500 18.30 4.51 -0.66
C LYS A 500 18.02 3.02 -0.74
N LYS A 501 18.56 2.23 0.19
CA LYS A 501 18.29 0.78 0.24
C LYS A 501 16.77 0.49 0.32
N ALA A 502 16.03 1.23 1.14
CA ALA A 502 14.57 1.12 1.20
C ALA A 502 13.86 1.62 -0.07
N GLU A 503 14.41 2.60 -0.79
CA GLU A 503 13.92 3.04 -2.11
C GLU A 503 14.15 1.94 -3.17
N ASP A 504 15.30 1.28 -3.15
CA ASP A 504 15.67 0.16 -4.03
C ASP A 504 14.83 -1.10 -3.73
N GLU A 505 14.50 -1.36 -2.46
CA GLU A 505 13.64 -2.46 -1.99
C GLU A 505 12.13 -2.14 -2.08
N LYS A 506 11.74 -0.98 -2.61
CA LYS A 506 10.36 -0.45 -2.69
C LYS A 506 9.64 -0.30 -1.34
N GLU A 507 10.35 -0.29 -0.21
CA GLU A 507 9.80 -0.03 1.13
C GLU A 507 9.53 1.48 1.33
N TRP A 508 8.57 2.05 0.57
CA TRP A 508 8.37 3.50 0.49
C TRP A 508 8.13 4.20 1.82
N GLU A 509 7.47 3.54 2.79
CA GLU A 509 7.26 4.08 4.14
C GLU A 509 8.60 4.25 4.88
N ASN A 510 9.42 3.21 4.90
CA ASN A 510 10.75 3.21 5.53
C ASN A 510 11.70 4.18 4.81
N ALA A 511 11.63 4.25 3.48
CA ALA A 511 12.37 5.22 2.68
C ALA A 511 11.96 6.66 3.03
N ALA A 512 10.66 6.96 3.08
CA ALA A 512 10.14 8.29 3.42
C ALA A 512 10.48 8.69 4.87
N GLU A 513 10.33 7.80 5.85
CA GLU A 513 10.69 8.10 7.24
C GLU A 513 12.20 8.33 7.39
N THR A 514 13.03 7.56 6.68
CA THR A 514 14.48 7.68 6.76
C THR A 514 15.01 8.90 5.99
N TYR A 515 14.44 9.24 4.82
CA TYR A 515 14.72 10.51 4.14
C TYR A 515 14.29 11.72 4.98
N ARG A 516 13.20 11.62 5.75
CA ARG A 516 12.77 12.67 6.69
C ARG A 516 13.79 12.89 7.81
N ARG A 517 14.35 11.81 8.37
CA ARG A 517 15.47 11.86 9.34
C ARG A 517 16.74 12.46 8.73
N ALA A 518 17.11 12.04 7.51
CA ALA A 518 18.27 12.60 6.79
C ALA A 518 18.09 14.12 6.52
N LEU A 519 16.89 14.55 6.12
CA LEU A 519 16.56 15.95 5.89
C LEU A 519 16.69 16.79 7.17
N GLU A 520 16.22 16.29 8.32
CA GLU A 520 16.40 16.97 9.61
C GLU A 520 17.89 17.17 9.95
N ILE A 521 18.72 16.14 9.74
CA ILE A 521 20.17 16.25 9.99
C ILE A 521 20.83 17.23 9.01
N SER A 522 20.50 17.20 7.72
CA SER A 522 21.07 18.11 6.69
C SER A 522 20.91 19.59 7.05
N ARG A 523 19.77 19.96 7.64
CA ARG A 523 19.48 21.32 8.12
C ARG A 523 20.41 21.78 9.24
N THR A 524 21.05 20.85 9.95
CA THR A 524 22.11 21.16 10.94
C THR A 524 23.50 21.25 10.32
N LEU A 525 23.72 20.63 9.16
CA LEU A 525 24.99 20.63 8.42
C LEU A 525 25.14 21.84 7.48
N SER A 526 24.02 22.50 7.15
CA SER A 526 23.95 23.76 6.38
C SER A 526 24.23 23.64 4.88
N ASP A 527 24.13 22.45 4.28
CA ASP A 527 24.15 22.30 2.82
C ASP A 527 22.75 22.53 2.21
N PRO A 528 22.56 23.54 1.32
CA PRO A 528 21.26 23.83 0.71
C PRO A 528 20.93 23.00 -0.53
N GLU A 529 21.88 22.28 -1.12
CA GLU A 529 21.69 21.51 -2.36
C GLU A 529 21.39 20.04 -2.04
N GLU A 530 22.12 19.43 -1.11
CA GLU A 530 21.79 18.10 -0.57
C GLU A 530 20.40 18.09 0.07
N ALA A 531 20.06 19.13 0.85
CA ALA A 531 18.73 19.28 1.44
C ALA A 531 17.61 19.38 0.37
N ARG A 532 17.90 19.88 -0.84
CA ARG A 532 16.94 19.92 -1.96
C ARG A 532 16.78 18.54 -2.61
N ASP A 533 17.87 17.81 -2.87
CA ASP A 533 17.75 16.49 -3.49
C ASP A 533 17.07 15.48 -2.56
N ILE A 534 17.37 15.55 -1.26
CA ILE A 534 16.66 14.78 -0.22
C ILE A 534 15.19 15.18 -0.15
N THR A 535 14.86 16.47 -0.30
CA THR A 535 13.45 16.91 -0.35
C THR A 535 12.72 16.31 -1.56
N LYS A 536 13.36 16.22 -2.75
CA LYS A 536 12.78 15.54 -3.91
C LYS A 536 12.55 14.05 -3.65
N ARG A 537 13.57 13.34 -3.13
CA ARG A 537 13.50 11.90 -2.81
C ARG A 537 12.46 11.59 -1.74
N LEU A 538 12.37 12.44 -0.72
CA LEU A 538 11.32 12.40 0.30
C LEU A 538 9.93 12.58 -0.33
N THR A 539 9.74 13.56 -1.22
CA THR A 539 8.46 13.70 -1.94
C THR A 539 8.17 12.48 -2.79
N ALA A 540 9.14 11.94 -3.53
CA ALA A 540 8.94 10.75 -4.37
C ALA A 540 8.53 9.51 -3.54
N ALA A 541 9.25 9.21 -2.45
CA ALA A 541 8.92 8.10 -1.56
C ALA A 541 7.58 8.30 -0.84
N THR A 542 7.28 9.51 -0.38
CA THR A 542 5.97 9.81 0.26
C THR A 542 4.83 9.67 -0.75
N PHE A 543 5.00 10.18 -1.97
CA PHE A 543 4.04 10.04 -3.06
C PHE A 543 3.77 8.57 -3.41
N ARG A 544 4.80 7.72 -3.55
CA ARG A 544 4.62 6.30 -3.87
C ARG A 544 3.94 5.53 -2.75
N HIS A 545 4.27 5.83 -1.49
CA HIS A 545 3.57 5.27 -0.34
C HIS A 545 2.06 5.65 -0.33
N GLU A 546 1.73 6.92 -0.59
CA GLU A 546 0.34 7.38 -0.67
C GLU A 546 -0.39 6.82 -1.90
N LEU A 547 0.32 6.62 -3.02
CA LEU A 547 -0.22 5.99 -4.23
C LEU A 547 -0.53 4.50 -3.99
N ASP A 548 0.39 3.74 -3.41
CA ASP A 548 0.19 2.32 -3.04
C ASP A 548 -0.94 2.15 -2.01
N GLN A 549 -1.05 3.05 -1.02
CA GLN A 549 -2.19 3.08 -0.09
C GLN A 549 -3.49 3.43 -0.80
N SER A 550 -3.48 4.38 -1.73
CA SER A 550 -4.68 4.74 -2.50
C SER A 550 -5.14 3.61 -3.42
N ARG A 551 -4.20 2.84 -4.02
CA ARG A 551 -4.51 1.59 -4.75
C ARG A 551 -5.22 0.61 -3.82
N GLN A 552 -4.72 0.37 -2.61
CA GLN A 552 -5.37 -0.53 -1.63
C GLN A 552 -6.76 -0.03 -1.19
N ALA A 553 -6.93 1.28 -0.96
CA ALA A 553 -8.23 1.87 -0.65
C ALA A 553 -9.22 1.75 -1.85
N PHE A 554 -8.72 1.85 -3.08
CA PHE A 554 -9.48 1.70 -4.32
C PHE A 554 -9.97 0.26 -4.50
N THR A 555 -9.11 -0.76 -4.31
CA THR A 555 -9.53 -2.17 -4.37
C THR A 555 -10.53 -2.52 -3.26
N GLY A 556 -10.45 -1.86 -2.11
CA GLY A 556 -11.44 -1.93 -1.03
C GLY A 556 -12.74 -1.14 -1.28
N ALA A 557 -12.92 -0.53 -2.46
CA ALA A 557 -14.03 0.36 -2.82
C ALA A 557 -14.21 1.58 -1.89
N GLN A 558 -13.16 2.00 -1.17
CA GLN A 558 -13.14 3.13 -0.25
C GLN A 558 -12.93 4.45 -1.03
N TRP A 559 -13.82 4.76 -1.98
CA TRP A 559 -13.61 5.83 -2.97
C TRP A 559 -13.31 7.20 -2.35
N GLN A 560 -14.05 7.63 -1.33
CA GLN A 560 -13.82 8.94 -0.68
C GLN A 560 -12.47 9.03 0.04
N GLU A 561 -11.98 7.91 0.60
CA GLU A 561 -10.67 7.83 1.24
C GLU A 561 -9.56 7.88 0.19
N THR A 562 -9.72 7.08 -0.88
CA THR A 562 -8.86 7.07 -2.07
C THR A 562 -8.71 8.47 -2.69
N ILE A 563 -9.82 9.19 -2.91
CA ILE A 563 -9.82 10.57 -3.41
C ILE A 563 -9.02 11.49 -2.48
N THR A 564 -9.17 11.32 -1.15
CA THR A 564 -8.48 12.16 -0.16
C THR A 564 -6.97 11.92 -0.17
N MET A 565 -6.54 10.66 -0.29
CA MET A 565 -5.12 10.29 -0.44
C MET A 565 -4.54 10.86 -1.74
N LEU A 566 -5.21 10.68 -2.88
CA LEU A 566 -4.75 11.16 -4.18
C LEU A 566 -4.74 12.69 -4.28
N GLU A 567 -5.69 13.39 -3.66
CA GLU A 567 -5.67 14.85 -3.58
C GLU A 567 -4.55 15.39 -2.68
N HIS A 568 -4.08 14.63 -1.68
CA HIS A 568 -2.89 14.96 -0.90
C HIS A 568 -1.60 14.67 -1.69
N ALA A 569 -1.50 13.51 -2.33
CA ALA A 569 -0.38 13.15 -3.20
C ALA A 569 -0.19 14.15 -4.35
N GLN A 570 -1.28 14.65 -4.94
CA GLN A 570 -1.27 15.75 -5.92
C GLN A 570 -0.63 17.04 -5.35
N GLN A 571 -1.00 17.43 -4.12
CA GLN A 571 -0.42 18.61 -3.47
C GLN A 571 1.09 18.46 -3.20
N LEU A 572 1.55 17.25 -2.84
CA LEU A 572 2.98 16.96 -2.66
C LEU A 572 3.77 17.13 -3.96
N ILE A 573 3.25 16.64 -5.08
CA ILE A 573 3.93 16.69 -6.39
C ILE A 573 3.77 18.04 -7.09
N ASP A 574 2.79 18.86 -6.73
CA ASP A 574 2.69 20.26 -7.16
C ASP A 574 3.69 21.17 -6.44
N ALA A 575 3.99 20.87 -5.16
CA ALA A 575 5.04 21.55 -4.41
C ALA A 575 6.45 21.23 -4.92
N ASN A 576 6.70 20.01 -5.41
CA ASN A 576 7.97 19.60 -6.03
C ASN A 576 7.77 18.96 -7.41
N PRO A 577 7.57 19.75 -8.49
CA PRO A 577 7.21 19.23 -9.80
C PRO A 577 8.14 18.14 -10.38
N THR A 578 9.44 18.21 -10.10
CA THR A 578 10.45 17.27 -10.63
C THR A 578 10.74 16.08 -9.70
N ALA A 579 9.88 15.78 -8.72
CA ALA A 579 10.08 14.64 -7.81
C ALA A 579 9.60 13.30 -8.40
N VAL A 580 8.62 13.34 -9.33
CA VAL A 580 7.98 12.17 -9.93
C VAL A 580 7.99 12.28 -11.46
N SER A 581 7.91 11.13 -12.14
CA SER A 581 7.86 11.01 -13.59
C SER A 581 6.52 11.43 -14.20
N MET A 582 6.45 11.47 -15.53
CA MET A 582 5.20 11.71 -16.24
C MET A 582 4.25 10.49 -16.25
N LYS A 583 4.75 9.24 -16.11
CA LYS A 583 3.88 8.04 -16.00
C LYS A 583 3.15 8.07 -14.65
N GLU A 584 3.88 8.22 -13.55
CA GLU A 584 3.34 8.37 -12.18
C GLU A 584 2.30 9.51 -12.07
N ARG A 585 2.50 10.62 -12.78
CA ARG A 585 1.52 11.73 -12.85
C ARG A 585 0.25 11.41 -13.63
N ALA A 586 0.38 10.70 -14.75
CA ALA A 586 -0.77 10.28 -15.54
C ALA A 586 -1.59 9.22 -14.79
N GLU A 587 -0.92 8.30 -14.11
CA GLU A 587 -1.50 7.26 -13.25
C GLU A 587 -2.30 7.86 -12.09
N LEU A 588 -1.73 8.75 -11.27
CA LEU A 588 -2.47 9.44 -10.20
C LEU A 588 -3.72 10.14 -10.75
N ASN A 589 -3.61 10.80 -11.91
CA ASN A 589 -4.74 11.48 -12.51
C ASN A 589 -5.83 10.50 -12.99
N ARG A 590 -5.44 9.37 -13.62
CA ARG A 590 -6.36 8.29 -14.03
C ARG A 590 -7.08 7.70 -12.82
N LEU A 591 -6.34 7.32 -11.78
CA LEU A 591 -6.91 6.73 -10.56
C LEU A 591 -7.82 7.71 -9.80
N LEU A 592 -7.47 9.00 -9.75
CA LEU A 592 -8.30 10.05 -9.13
C LEU A 592 -9.58 10.31 -9.92
N LEU A 593 -9.53 10.29 -11.26
CA LEU A 593 -10.70 10.43 -12.12
C LEU A 593 -11.64 9.21 -12.00
N ASN A 594 -11.08 7.99 -11.99
CA ASN A 594 -11.85 6.76 -11.77
C ASN A 594 -12.49 6.73 -10.37
N SER A 595 -11.73 7.07 -9.33
CA SER A 595 -12.25 7.14 -7.95
C SER A 595 -13.42 8.13 -7.82
N ARG A 596 -13.30 9.32 -8.44
CA ARG A 596 -14.39 10.32 -8.50
C ARG A 596 -15.60 9.81 -9.29
N LEU A 597 -15.38 9.10 -10.39
CA LEU A 597 -16.45 8.49 -11.18
C LEU A 597 -17.21 7.42 -10.39
N TYR A 598 -16.51 6.46 -9.79
CA TYR A 598 -17.14 5.42 -8.95
C TYR A 598 -17.84 6.01 -7.73
N GLN A 599 -17.25 7.01 -7.06
CA GLN A 599 -17.92 7.71 -5.97
C GLN A 599 -19.25 8.37 -6.41
N MET A 600 -19.32 8.94 -7.62
CA MET A 600 -20.57 9.47 -8.18
C MET A 600 -21.58 8.36 -8.48
N LEU A 601 -21.15 7.23 -9.08
CA LEU A 601 -22.02 6.12 -9.43
C LEU A 601 -22.59 5.42 -8.18
N THR A 602 -21.79 5.18 -7.14
CA THR A 602 -22.26 4.65 -5.84
C THR A 602 -23.30 5.58 -5.21
N LEU A 603 -23.02 6.90 -5.14
CA LEU A 603 -23.99 7.87 -4.61
C LEU A 603 -25.28 7.95 -5.45
N ALA A 604 -25.18 7.72 -6.76
CA ALA A 604 -26.34 7.64 -7.64
C ALA A 604 -27.20 6.41 -7.30
N ARG A 605 -26.58 5.23 -7.13
CA ARG A 605 -27.25 3.99 -6.75
C ARG A 605 -27.92 4.10 -5.38
N GLU A 606 -27.22 4.55 -4.34
CA GLU A 606 -27.82 4.74 -3.01
C GLU A 606 -29.02 5.71 -3.06
N ALA A 607 -28.96 6.75 -3.90
CA ALA A 607 -30.09 7.67 -4.06
C ALA A 607 -31.28 7.01 -4.78
N TYR A 608 -31.02 6.15 -5.78
CA TYR A 608 -32.06 5.37 -6.46
C TYR A 608 -32.74 4.35 -5.53
N GLU A 609 -31.95 3.61 -4.73
CA GLU A 609 -32.46 2.66 -3.73
C GLU A 609 -33.34 3.36 -2.67
N ARG A 610 -32.96 4.59 -2.26
CA ARG A 610 -33.76 5.49 -1.41
C ARG A 610 -34.94 6.17 -2.12
N ARG A 611 -35.13 5.92 -3.44
CA ARG A 611 -36.13 6.55 -4.32
C ARG A 611 -35.99 8.09 -4.45
N ASP A 612 -34.81 8.64 -4.15
CA ASP A 612 -34.45 10.02 -4.46
C ASP A 612 -33.94 10.12 -5.91
N TRP A 613 -34.91 10.14 -6.82
CA TRP A 613 -34.71 10.36 -8.25
C TRP A 613 -33.91 11.63 -8.55
N ALA A 614 -34.09 12.70 -7.75
CA ALA A 614 -33.47 13.99 -8.02
C ALA A 614 -31.97 13.98 -7.73
N SER A 615 -31.56 13.40 -6.60
CA SER A 615 -30.14 13.20 -6.29
C SER A 615 -29.49 12.18 -7.23
N SER A 616 -30.18 11.08 -7.55
CA SER A 616 -29.63 10.04 -8.42
C SER A 616 -29.36 10.55 -9.84
N ILE A 617 -30.36 11.20 -10.48
CA ILE A 617 -30.22 11.83 -11.80
C ILE A 617 -29.09 12.87 -11.81
N LYS A 618 -28.94 13.66 -10.74
CA LYS A 618 -27.87 14.66 -10.61
C LYS A 618 -26.48 14.01 -10.61
N GLN A 619 -26.28 12.89 -9.91
CA GLN A 619 -24.98 12.21 -9.86
C GLN A 619 -24.62 11.56 -11.19
N TYR A 620 -25.57 10.89 -11.87
CA TYR A 620 -25.34 10.38 -13.24
C TYR A 620 -25.02 11.50 -14.24
N GLN A 621 -25.64 12.68 -14.12
CA GLN A 621 -25.30 13.85 -14.92
C GLN A 621 -23.88 14.38 -14.62
N ALA A 622 -23.44 14.32 -13.36
CA ALA A 622 -22.07 14.68 -12.99
C ALA A 622 -21.03 13.68 -13.55
N ALA A 623 -21.31 12.38 -13.47
CA ALA A 623 -20.48 11.32 -14.05
C ALA A 623 -20.28 11.50 -15.57
N LEU A 624 -21.37 11.73 -16.31
CA LEU A 624 -21.31 12.00 -17.75
C LEU A 624 -20.61 13.33 -18.08
N HIS A 625 -20.71 14.33 -17.21
CA HIS A 625 -19.96 15.58 -17.38
C HIS A 625 -18.44 15.35 -17.19
N LEU A 626 -18.05 14.56 -16.19
CA LEU A 626 -16.65 14.22 -15.90
C LEU A 626 -16.03 13.46 -17.09
N LEU A 627 -16.63 12.34 -17.51
CA LEU A 627 -16.21 11.54 -18.66
C LEU A 627 -16.08 12.35 -19.96
N LYS A 628 -16.97 13.33 -20.18
CA LYS A 628 -16.95 14.18 -21.36
C LYS A 628 -15.88 15.29 -21.29
N THR A 629 -15.55 15.77 -20.10
CA THR A 629 -14.59 16.87 -19.91
C THR A 629 -13.16 16.34 -19.91
N GLU A 630 -12.92 15.30 -19.10
CA GLU A 630 -11.58 14.74 -18.84
C GLU A 630 -11.30 13.51 -19.70
N LYS A 631 -11.85 13.43 -20.92
CA LYS A 631 -11.78 12.25 -21.79
C LYS A 631 -10.35 11.74 -22.08
N GLN A 632 -9.32 12.57 -21.93
CA GLN A 632 -7.91 12.16 -22.09
C GLN A 632 -7.28 11.56 -20.82
N GLY A 633 -7.91 11.73 -19.64
CA GLY A 633 -7.48 11.13 -18.38
C GLY A 633 -8.16 9.79 -18.06
N PHE A 634 -9.18 9.41 -18.83
CA PHE A 634 -9.78 8.07 -18.81
C PHE A 634 -9.18 7.19 -19.93
N GLY A 635 -9.14 5.87 -19.71
CA GLY A 635 -8.51 4.90 -20.59
C GLY A 635 -9.29 4.55 -21.88
N PRO A 636 -8.88 3.49 -22.59
CA PRO A 636 -9.73 2.86 -23.60
C PRO A 636 -11.09 2.45 -23.00
N GLY A 637 -12.12 2.28 -23.84
CA GLY A 637 -13.49 1.96 -23.41
C GLY A 637 -14.34 3.17 -22.98
N THR A 638 -13.75 4.33 -22.67
CA THR A 638 -14.45 5.55 -22.19
C THR A 638 -15.76 5.92 -22.93
N ASP A 639 -15.83 5.77 -24.26
CA ASP A 639 -17.05 6.06 -25.04
C ASP A 639 -18.18 5.02 -24.83
N GLU A 640 -17.82 3.78 -24.52
CA GLU A 640 -18.77 2.71 -24.19
C GLU A 640 -19.30 2.91 -22.76
N SER A 641 -18.42 3.16 -21.79
CA SER A 641 -18.79 3.48 -20.41
C SER A 641 -19.71 4.70 -20.35
N TYR A 642 -19.42 5.74 -21.15
CA TYR A 642 -20.30 6.89 -21.35
C TYR A 642 -21.67 6.48 -21.92
N ALA A 643 -21.71 5.55 -22.88
CA ALA A 643 -22.96 5.06 -23.46
C ALA A 643 -23.79 4.25 -22.45
N LYS A 644 -23.17 3.35 -21.67
CA LYS A 644 -23.84 2.58 -20.59
C LYS A 644 -24.46 3.54 -19.57
N ILE A 645 -23.68 4.45 -19.01
CA ILE A 645 -24.14 5.44 -18.02
C ILE A 645 -25.24 6.36 -18.59
N ALA A 646 -25.15 6.77 -19.86
CA ALA A 646 -26.18 7.57 -20.51
C ALA A 646 -27.48 6.80 -20.76
N LYS A 647 -27.40 5.47 -20.93
CA LYS A 647 -28.57 4.58 -21.03
C LYS A 647 -29.23 4.41 -19.66
N THR A 648 -28.46 4.18 -18.59
CA THR A 648 -28.97 4.15 -17.20
C THR A 648 -29.69 5.45 -16.84
N LEU A 649 -29.10 6.62 -17.15
CA LEU A 649 -29.71 7.92 -16.90
C LEU A 649 -31.05 8.10 -17.64
N LEU A 650 -31.13 7.67 -18.90
CA LEU A 650 -32.38 7.70 -19.66
C LEU A 650 -33.45 6.80 -19.02
N MET A 651 -33.10 5.55 -18.68
CA MET A 651 -34.01 4.59 -18.04
C MET A 651 -34.52 5.13 -16.70
N MET A 652 -33.65 5.77 -15.91
CA MET A 652 -34.04 6.38 -14.63
C MET A 652 -34.99 7.57 -14.79
N GLN A 653 -34.77 8.42 -15.79
CA GLN A 653 -35.70 9.51 -16.11
C GLN A 653 -37.06 8.98 -16.59
N ILE A 654 -37.07 7.89 -17.35
CA ILE A 654 -38.29 7.18 -17.75
C ILE A 654 -39.03 6.63 -16.53
N ALA A 655 -38.33 5.93 -15.62
CA ALA A 655 -38.90 5.35 -14.40
C ALA A 655 -39.49 6.43 -13.47
N GLN A 656 -38.82 7.58 -13.32
CA GLN A 656 -39.34 8.73 -12.58
C GLN A 656 -40.68 9.23 -13.16
N GLU A 657 -40.77 9.38 -14.49
CA GLU A 657 -41.99 9.81 -15.16
C GLU A 657 -43.10 8.75 -15.12
N GLN A 658 -42.77 7.45 -15.19
CA GLN A 658 -43.73 6.36 -14.99
C GLN A 658 -44.31 6.38 -13.56
N SER A 659 -43.45 6.57 -12.55
CA SER A 659 -43.88 6.69 -11.14
C SER A 659 -44.81 7.90 -10.94
N ASN A 660 -44.51 9.03 -11.57
CA ASN A 660 -45.39 10.20 -11.58
C ASN A 660 -46.73 9.93 -12.29
N ALA A 661 -46.73 9.25 -13.44
CA ALA A 661 -47.96 8.87 -14.15
C ALA A 661 -48.85 7.92 -13.31
N VAL A 662 -48.25 6.97 -12.58
CA VAL A 662 -48.98 6.08 -11.65
C VAL A 662 -49.58 6.87 -10.48
N ARG A 663 -48.87 7.89 -9.96
CA ARG A 663 -49.44 8.79 -8.93
C ARG A 663 -50.63 9.59 -9.49
N ALA A 664 -50.47 10.24 -10.64
CA ALA A 664 -51.55 10.97 -11.32
C ALA A 664 -52.79 10.07 -11.61
N LYS A 665 -52.56 8.78 -11.93
CA LYS A 665 -53.62 7.76 -12.09
C LYS A 665 -54.35 7.42 -10.80
N LYS A 666 -53.67 7.41 -9.65
CA LYS A 666 -54.30 7.28 -8.31
C LYS A 666 -55.06 8.55 -7.90
N GLU A 667 -54.59 9.71 -8.35
CA GLU A 667 -55.22 11.03 -8.09
C GLU A 667 -56.37 11.36 -9.07
N GLY A 668 -56.56 10.56 -10.13
CA GLY A 668 -57.63 10.72 -11.13
C GLY A 668 -57.35 11.77 -12.21
N SER A 669 -56.10 12.24 -12.31
CA SER A 669 -55.70 13.37 -13.12
C SER A 669 -55.27 12.96 -14.54
N LEU A 670 -56.25 12.77 -15.43
CA LEU A 670 -56.00 12.28 -16.80
C LEU A 670 -55.05 13.18 -17.62
N GLU A 671 -55.06 14.49 -17.39
CA GLU A 671 -54.17 15.44 -18.09
C GLU A 671 -52.70 15.28 -17.64
N GLU A 672 -52.45 14.99 -16.36
CA GLU A 672 -51.10 14.77 -15.83
C GLU A 672 -50.55 13.41 -16.28
N ILE A 673 -51.39 12.36 -16.33
CA ILE A 673 -51.02 11.06 -16.94
C ILE A 673 -50.52 11.27 -18.38
N LEU A 674 -51.28 12.02 -19.20
CA LEU A 674 -50.88 12.35 -20.57
C LEU A 674 -49.60 13.19 -20.61
N THR A 675 -49.41 14.11 -19.67
CA THR A 675 -48.20 14.95 -19.59
C THR A 675 -46.94 14.09 -19.34
N HIS A 676 -47.00 13.18 -18.36
CA HIS A 676 -45.90 12.28 -18.04
C HIS A 676 -45.61 11.26 -19.16
N TYR A 677 -46.65 10.65 -19.76
CA TYR A 677 -46.47 9.73 -20.88
C TYR A 677 -45.89 10.41 -22.14
N ASN A 678 -46.31 11.63 -22.48
CA ASN A 678 -45.69 12.37 -23.59
C ASN A 678 -44.22 12.75 -23.28
N LYS A 679 -43.89 13.04 -22.03
CA LYS A 679 -42.50 13.31 -21.61
C LYS A 679 -41.60 12.07 -21.73
N ILE A 680 -42.10 10.87 -21.42
CA ILE A 680 -41.39 9.60 -21.68
C ILE A 680 -41.09 9.43 -23.18
N LEU A 681 -42.07 9.67 -24.05
CA LEU A 681 -41.86 9.59 -25.51
C LEU A 681 -40.82 10.62 -26.00
N GLU A 682 -40.80 11.83 -25.44
CA GLU A 682 -39.82 12.87 -25.78
C GLU A 682 -38.40 12.52 -25.30
N LEU A 683 -38.25 11.96 -24.10
CA LEU A 683 -36.97 11.44 -23.58
C LEU A 683 -36.39 10.37 -24.52
N ILE A 684 -37.19 9.35 -24.88
CA ILE A 684 -36.76 8.30 -25.80
C ILE A 684 -36.40 8.89 -27.18
N ARG A 685 -37.25 9.79 -27.72
CA ARG A 685 -37.06 10.41 -29.05
C ARG A 685 -35.80 11.26 -29.16
N THR A 686 -35.44 11.98 -28.09
CA THR A 686 -34.27 12.88 -28.06
C THR A 686 -32.96 12.16 -27.73
N SER A 687 -33.02 10.94 -27.17
CA SER A 687 -31.86 10.12 -26.85
C SER A 687 -31.08 9.59 -28.06
N ALA A 688 -29.83 9.17 -27.82
CA ALA A 688 -29.08 8.34 -28.74
C ALA A 688 -29.72 6.94 -28.93
N PHE A 689 -30.36 6.41 -27.89
CA PHE A 689 -30.87 5.05 -27.79
C PHE A 689 -32.25 4.83 -28.43
N ARG A 690 -32.80 5.81 -29.16
CA ARG A 690 -34.10 5.71 -29.86
C ARG A 690 -34.29 4.49 -30.79
N SER A 691 -33.19 3.81 -31.15
CA SER A 691 -33.18 2.61 -31.99
C SER A 691 -33.10 1.29 -31.19
N ASP A 692 -33.04 1.35 -29.86
CA ASP A 692 -33.02 0.18 -28.98
C ASP A 692 -34.34 -0.61 -29.06
N LYS A 693 -34.24 -1.93 -28.99
CA LYS A 693 -35.33 -2.91 -29.08
C LYS A 693 -36.23 -2.93 -27.84
N SER A 694 -35.71 -2.68 -26.63
CA SER A 694 -36.52 -2.59 -25.41
C SER A 694 -37.33 -1.28 -25.41
N LEU A 695 -36.67 -0.16 -25.72
CA LEU A 695 -37.29 1.15 -25.83
C LEU A 695 -38.35 1.21 -26.95
N HIS A 696 -38.22 0.41 -28.02
CA HIS A 696 -39.28 0.23 -29.02
C HIS A 696 -40.56 -0.39 -28.45
N LYS A 697 -40.46 -1.46 -27.63
CA LYS A 697 -41.63 -2.08 -26.97
C LYS A 697 -42.31 -1.08 -26.02
N LEU A 698 -41.51 -0.41 -25.19
CA LEU A 698 -42.01 0.61 -24.26
C LEU A 698 -42.70 1.77 -24.99
N THR A 699 -42.10 2.25 -26.08
CA THR A 699 -42.66 3.29 -26.95
C THR A 699 -44.02 2.89 -27.54
N GLN A 700 -44.24 1.62 -27.84
CA GLN A 700 -45.56 1.14 -28.29
C GLN A 700 -46.57 1.15 -27.13
N ASN A 701 -46.26 0.54 -25.99
CA ASN A 701 -47.15 0.47 -24.82
C ASN A 701 -47.58 1.88 -24.36
N ILE A 702 -46.63 2.81 -24.22
CA ILE A 702 -46.91 4.20 -23.81
C ILE A 702 -47.84 4.92 -24.83
N ARG A 703 -47.74 4.62 -26.14
CA ARG A 703 -48.67 5.18 -27.15
C ARG A 703 -50.08 4.60 -27.05
N GLU A 704 -50.20 3.31 -26.72
CA GLU A 704 -51.48 2.64 -26.50
C GLU A 704 -52.17 3.19 -25.24
N GLN A 705 -51.42 3.34 -24.14
CA GLN A 705 -51.88 3.99 -22.91
C GLN A 705 -52.26 5.47 -23.11
N ILE A 706 -51.54 6.24 -23.93
CA ILE A 706 -51.93 7.60 -24.33
C ILE A 706 -53.27 7.59 -25.08
N ALA A 707 -53.46 6.69 -26.05
CA ALA A 707 -54.69 6.63 -26.84
C ALA A 707 -55.91 6.22 -26.00
N GLU A 708 -55.72 5.32 -25.01
CA GLU A 708 -56.76 4.98 -24.04
C GLU A 708 -57.08 6.19 -23.14
N THR A 709 -56.08 6.82 -22.55
CA THR A 709 -56.25 7.97 -21.63
C THR A 709 -56.91 9.16 -22.34
N GLN A 710 -56.55 9.44 -23.60
CA GLN A 710 -57.23 10.44 -24.44
C GLN A 710 -58.71 10.10 -24.70
N THR A 711 -59.04 8.81 -24.86
CA THR A 711 -60.43 8.36 -25.04
C THR A 711 -61.23 8.51 -23.74
N GLN A 712 -60.62 8.26 -22.59
CA GLN A 712 -61.23 8.50 -21.27
C GLN A 712 -61.47 10.00 -21.03
N LEU A 713 -60.52 10.87 -21.40
CA LEU A 713 -60.66 12.33 -21.31
C LEU A 713 -61.77 12.86 -22.24
N ASP A 714 -61.82 12.42 -23.50
CA ASP A 714 -62.87 12.80 -24.46
C ASP A 714 -64.29 12.38 -24.00
N LEU A 715 -64.40 11.28 -23.25
CA LEU A 715 -65.63 10.84 -22.57
C LEU A 715 -65.94 11.71 -21.34
N GLN A 716 -64.95 12.03 -20.53
CA GLN A 716 -65.09 12.89 -19.34
C GLN A 716 -65.55 14.30 -19.71
N ASP A 717 -64.97 14.90 -20.75
CA ASP A 717 -65.41 16.20 -21.31
C ASP A 717 -66.88 16.19 -21.72
N LYS A 718 -67.33 15.10 -22.35
CA LYS A 718 -68.73 14.94 -22.78
C LYS A 718 -69.68 14.73 -21.60
N ILE A 719 -69.24 14.01 -20.58
CA ILE A 719 -69.97 13.85 -19.31
C ILE A 719 -70.09 15.21 -18.59
N ASN A 720 -69.01 15.99 -18.54
CA ASN A 720 -68.97 17.31 -17.90
C ASN A 720 -69.84 18.33 -18.67
N TYR A 721 -69.72 18.40 -19.99
CA TYR A 721 -70.59 19.23 -20.84
C TYR A 721 -72.08 18.95 -20.58
N LEU A 722 -72.48 17.66 -20.48
CA LEU A 722 -73.87 17.30 -20.15
C LEU A 722 -74.25 17.70 -18.71
N LYS A 723 -73.36 17.50 -17.72
CA LYS A 723 -73.57 17.91 -16.33
C LYS A 723 -73.68 19.42 -16.13
N GLU A 724 -73.01 20.22 -16.96
CA GLU A 724 -73.09 21.69 -16.94
C GLU A 724 -74.37 22.19 -17.63
N ASN A 725 -74.66 21.64 -18.81
CA ASN A 725 -75.77 22.10 -19.66
C ASN A 725 -77.12 21.44 -19.32
N TYR A 726 -77.17 20.56 -18.30
CA TYR A 726 -78.33 19.73 -17.95
C TYR A 726 -79.64 20.53 -17.83
N GLN A 727 -79.62 21.71 -17.19
CA GLN A 727 -80.82 22.51 -16.99
C GLN A 727 -81.46 22.95 -18.31
N GLN A 728 -80.64 23.42 -19.25
CA GLN A 728 -81.12 23.82 -20.58
C GLN A 728 -81.66 22.60 -21.34
N ILE A 729 -80.94 21.48 -21.28
CA ILE A 729 -81.31 20.24 -21.98
C ILE A 729 -82.63 19.68 -21.43
N PHE A 730 -82.80 19.57 -20.11
CA PHE A 730 -84.04 19.09 -19.51
C PHE A 730 -85.22 20.04 -19.77
N ILE A 731 -85.05 21.35 -19.66
CA ILE A 731 -86.13 22.32 -19.91
C ILE A 731 -86.56 22.32 -21.39
N GLN A 732 -85.63 22.17 -22.33
CA GLN A 732 -85.96 22.04 -23.76
C GLN A 732 -86.75 20.78 -24.09
N ASN A 733 -86.48 19.66 -23.40
CA ASN A 733 -87.10 18.36 -23.69
C ASN A 733 -88.35 18.09 -22.82
N TYR A 734 -88.51 18.78 -21.69
CA TYR A 734 -89.71 18.79 -20.86
C TYR A 734 -90.15 20.23 -20.48
N PRO A 735 -90.77 20.99 -21.41
CA PRO A 735 -91.17 22.38 -21.15
C PRO A 735 -92.15 22.56 -19.98
N SER A 736 -92.83 21.50 -19.55
CA SER A 736 -93.70 21.48 -18.36
C SER A 736 -92.98 21.78 -17.05
N PHE A 737 -91.66 21.59 -16.98
CA PHE A 737 -90.85 21.83 -15.77
C PHE A 737 -90.02 23.13 -15.87
N ALA A 738 -90.31 24.02 -16.82
CA ALA A 738 -89.55 25.26 -17.02
C ALA A 738 -89.57 26.25 -15.82
N GLY A 739 -90.48 26.06 -14.85
CA GLY A 739 -90.55 26.80 -13.59
C GLY A 739 -90.04 26.04 -12.37
N SER A 740 -89.54 24.80 -12.52
CA SER A 740 -89.14 23.93 -11.42
C SER A 740 -87.64 24.00 -11.14
N LYS A 741 -87.22 23.71 -9.89
CA LYS A 741 -85.80 23.60 -9.57
C LYS A 741 -85.29 22.20 -9.96
N LEU A 742 -84.19 22.14 -10.72
CA LEU A 742 -83.51 20.90 -11.08
C LEU A 742 -82.21 20.75 -10.28
N GLU A 743 -82.07 19.65 -9.55
CA GLU A 743 -80.95 19.38 -8.64
C GLU A 743 -80.31 18.00 -8.93
N HIS A 744 -79.10 17.79 -8.44
CA HIS A 744 -78.35 16.52 -8.53
C HIS A 744 -78.26 15.91 -9.94
N PRO A 745 -77.65 16.61 -10.92
CA PRO A 745 -77.38 16.03 -12.24
C PRO A 745 -76.39 14.86 -12.13
N ASN A 746 -76.77 13.70 -12.67
CA ASN A 746 -75.87 12.57 -12.88
C ASN A 746 -75.86 12.21 -14.37
N VAL A 747 -74.68 11.92 -14.91
CA VAL A 747 -74.48 11.56 -16.31
C VAL A 747 -73.55 10.36 -16.37
N VAL A 748 -73.98 9.32 -17.07
CA VAL A 748 -73.27 8.04 -17.25
C VAL A 748 -73.18 7.74 -18.75
N PHE A 749 -72.04 7.21 -19.19
CA PHE A 749 -71.89 6.67 -20.54
C PHE A 749 -72.54 5.28 -20.61
N ASP A 750 -73.50 5.07 -21.52
CA ASP A 750 -74.19 3.79 -21.70
C ASP A 750 -73.34 2.83 -22.54
N LYS A 751 -73.08 3.23 -23.80
CA LYS A 751 -72.38 2.43 -24.82
C LYS A 751 -72.10 3.22 -26.09
N LYS A 752 -71.23 2.68 -26.94
CA LYS A 752 -71.03 3.13 -28.33
C LYS A 752 -72.04 2.46 -29.26
N ILE A 753 -72.68 3.24 -30.14
CA ILE A 753 -73.60 2.75 -31.17
C ILE A 753 -73.01 3.09 -32.54
N GLY A 754 -72.34 2.11 -33.15
CA GLY A 754 -71.55 2.32 -34.37
C GLY A 754 -70.40 3.30 -34.13
N ARG A 755 -70.53 4.52 -34.65
CA ARG A 755 -69.59 5.64 -34.39
C ARG A 755 -70.09 6.65 -33.36
N LYS A 756 -71.38 6.62 -33.00
CA LYS A 756 -72.02 7.53 -32.05
C LYS A 756 -71.81 7.07 -30.60
N LEU A 757 -71.83 7.98 -29.63
CA LEU A 757 -71.68 7.70 -28.19
C LEU A 757 -72.98 7.99 -27.45
N LEU A 758 -73.55 7.00 -26.75
CA LEU A 758 -74.81 7.14 -25.99
C LEU A 758 -74.50 7.39 -24.50
N PHE A 759 -75.19 8.37 -23.91
CA PHE A 759 -75.12 8.72 -22.50
C PHE A 759 -76.53 8.77 -21.90
N THR A 760 -76.68 8.31 -20.66
CA THR A 760 -77.88 8.54 -19.84
C THR A 760 -77.62 9.68 -18.87
N MET A 761 -78.50 10.68 -18.90
CA MET A 761 -78.50 11.80 -17.98
C MET A 761 -79.76 11.76 -17.11
N THR A 762 -79.60 11.97 -15.81
CA THR A 762 -80.70 12.04 -14.84
C THR A 762 -80.55 13.26 -13.93
N CYS A 763 -81.67 13.77 -13.42
CA CYS A 763 -81.69 14.78 -12.36
C CYS A 763 -82.95 14.63 -11.50
N ILE A 764 -83.01 15.36 -10.39
CA ILE A 764 -84.19 15.43 -9.52
C ILE A 764 -84.89 16.78 -9.73
N GLU A 765 -86.17 16.72 -10.09
CA GLU A 765 -87.07 17.87 -10.13
C GLU A 765 -87.66 18.13 -8.74
N ARG A 766 -87.77 19.41 -8.38
CA ARG A 766 -88.51 19.91 -7.22
C ARG A 766 -89.39 21.11 -7.61
N SER A 767 -90.65 20.83 -7.89
CA SER A 767 -91.77 21.78 -7.74
C SER A 767 -92.39 21.69 -6.33
N GLN A 768 -93.54 22.32 -6.08
CA GLN A 768 -94.22 22.31 -4.76
C GLN A 768 -94.97 21.00 -4.46
N GLY A 769 -94.30 19.85 -4.64
CA GLY A 769 -94.86 18.51 -4.46
C GLY A 769 -93.78 17.45 -4.23
N SER A 770 -94.11 16.19 -4.50
CA SER A 770 -93.17 15.07 -4.37
C SER A 770 -92.05 15.18 -5.41
N PRO A 771 -90.76 15.01 -5.04
CA PRO A 771 -89.64 15.12 -5.96
C PRO A 771 -89.68 14.03 -7.03
N SER A 772 -89.46 14.41 -8.29
CA SER A 772 -89.54 13.51 -9.45
C SER A 772 -88.17 13.30 -10.08
N ARG A 773 -87.76 12.04 -10.32
CA ARG A 773 -86.53 11.73 -11.07
C ARG A 773 -86.82 11.82 -12.57
N LEU A 774 -86.09 12.68 -13.26
CA LEU A 774 -86.10 12.77 -14.72
C LEU A 774 -84.95 11.96 -15.32
N GLU A 775 -85.15 11.39 -16.51
CA GLU A 775 -84.13 10.68 -17.29
C GLU A 775 -84.23 11.07 -18.77
N LEU A 776 -83.08 11.35 -19.38
CA LEU A 776 -82.93 11.58 -20.82
C LEU A 776 -81.74 10.77 -21.34
N LYS A 777 -81.90 10.14 -22.50
CA LYS A 777 -80.81 9.48 -23.22
C LYS A 777 -80.36 10.39 -24.36
N TYR A 778 -79.09 10.77 -24.36
CA TYR A 778 -78.48 11.69 -25.30
C TYR A 778 -77.37 11.01 -26.07
N ILE A 779 -77.32 11.25 -27.38
CA ILE A 779 -76.36 10.61 -28.28
C ILE A 779 -75.52 11.68 -28.99
N TYR A 780 -74.20 11.53 -28.90
CA TYR A 780 -73.20 12.38 -29.55
C TYR A 780 -72.72 11.74 -30.85
N ASP A 781 -72.67 12.52 -31.92
CA ASP A 781 -72.02 12.14 -33.17
C ASP A 781 -70.65 12.85 -33.29
N PRO A 782 -69.52 12.12 -33.20
CA PRO A 782 -68.19 12.71 -33.32
C PRO A 782 -67.86 13.29 -34.69
N GLY A 783 -68.50 12.81 -35.76
CA GLY A 783 -68.27 13.29 -37.12
C GLY A 783 -68.99 14.62 -37.38
N ALA A 784 -70.22 14.75 -36.88
CA ALA A 784 -70.99 15.99 -36.94
C ALA A 784 -70.66 16.99 -35.80
N LYS A 785 -69.93 16.54 -34.76
CA LYS A 785 -69.71 17.24 -33.48
C LYS A 785 -71.01 17.77 -32.84
N ARG A 786 -72.07 16.96 -32.89
CA ARG A 786 -73.43 17.36 -32.45
C ARG A 786 -74.03 16.38 -31.46
N TRP A 787 -74.81 16.94 -30.54
CA TRP A 787 -75.67 16.23 -29.60
C TRP A 787 -77.09 16.09 -30.16
N SER A 788 -77.77 15.02 -29.81
CA SER A 788 -79.17 14.77 -30.16
C SER A 788 -79.86 13.86 -29.13
N LEU A 789 -81.19 13.95 -29.03
CA LEU A 789 -81.99 13.08 -28.17
C LEU A 789 -82.08 11.67 -28.79
N PHE A 790 -81.82 10.63 -28.00
CA PHE A 790 -81.99 9.24 -28.43
C PHE A 790 -83.43 8.76 -28.19
N THR A 791 -84.20 8.59 -29.27
CA THR A 791 -85.63 8.24 -29.21
C THR A 791 -85.92 6.74 -29.31
N GLY A 792 -84.91 5.87 -29.20
CA GLY A 792 -85.09 4.41 -29.27
C GLY A 792 -85.54 3.86 -30.63
N ARG A 793 -85.36 4.62 -31.72
CA ARG A 793 -85.70 4.24 -33.10
C ARG A 793 -84.52 4.42 -34.06
N GLU A 794 -83.52 3.56 -33.91
CA GLU A 794 -82.48 3.24 -34.92
C GLU A 794 -82.08 1.77 -34.69
#